data_AF-A0A2S6R9P8-F1
#
_entry.id   AF-A0A2S6R9P8-F1
#
_cell.length_a   1.000
_cell.length_b   1.000
_cell.length_c   1.000
_cell.angle_alpha   90.00
_cell.angle_beta   90.00
_cell.angle_gamma   90.00
#
_symmetry.space_group_name_H-M   'P 1'
#
loop_
_entity.id
_entity.type
_entity.pdbx_description
1 polymer ?
#
loop_
_entity_poly.entity_id
_entity_poly.type
_entity_poly.pdbx_seq_one_letter_code
_entity_poly.pdbx_strand_id
1 'polypeptide(L)'
;NSARLKQTQNGAFTQTKLVLDKVNLLSNELGNVNAKLKSAGATTKANDLLDTRDLLLEQLSKELEFTTSYGERGDVTIRLGNSGQGPILVSPNKNFRLRAKVTENSDFRYAFETTVNNISIFIVDGVKEKNTTQITGGKLAGLVNFYAYVQEVRSSIDDIAFRVARDFNEVQKNGKDLTGEIGNDMFMLGLPSIKKNLIAGSDTDITIDQKNSVVNFKKDIEFNYDGSKWVDQNNITYKGDSFEYQGLSITITGTPVKGDVFTISSTDNLASTLRFNLKSGNEFAASAFKLAESNTNNLGTGELSIEGTYKVTDSSVAKVEDIFRNSDNSLLATSFLKDGAVASIGKNIEKISLRSYGLQSQLQFVITDDEAKTINSFDLKLANGNSVSITFSNADKGHKVLSVKDLADILNSGVSPGGNSFSFSSYGLVASGANGALTIASSDQNFTSSNISTRASGTLNAIVSNPTASEKEATNINIFTREGKHIAGVPLKVQDYSALINTENGFFSDAVYNAEYINQDYRNVEVQATNVNSDFILITGHSASRSSNPVAAQTLSVDTFNDGVVDQTLSIPISSSSQFTLKEFKEKASKTGIAAEAVTRVSLDPIDVTISGTASMSITAGLRDAVSVSATIIPDDLSNLASELNKVAEITGVKAIITSDKKRIILENSDGEDIKITNFTSPNSTTATVLDQYYRNTSSSISLSSSSSSNSAVFTGAIKLSSAVD
;
A
#
# COMPACT_ATOMS: atom_id res chain seq x y z
N ASN A 1 23.03 10.65 -4.95
CA ASN A 1 21.58 10.95 -4.81
C ASN A 1 21.20 11.52 -3.45
N SER A 2 21.56 10.88 -2.33
CA SER A 2 21.27 11.39 -0.96
C SER A 2 21.74 12.83 -0.68
N ALA A 3 22.96 13.23 -1.09
CA ALA A 3 23.44 14.61 -0.93
C ALA A 3 22.60 15.67 -1.68
N ARG A 4 22.07 15.32 -2.87
CA ARG A 4 21.18 16.20 -3.65
C ARG A 4 19.85 16.39 -2.91
N LEU A 5 19.30 15.33 -2.32
CA LEU A 5 18.06 15.41 -1.52
C LEU A 5 18.24 16.28 -0.28
N LYS A 6 19.38 16.17 0.42
CA LYS A 6 19.71 17.06 1.54
C LYS A 6 19.81 18.52 1.09
N GLN A 7 20.43 18.79 -0.06
CA GLN A 7 20.48 20.14 -0.64
C GLN A 7 19.09 20.65 -1.01
N THR A 8 18.25 19.83 -1.65
CA THR A 8 16.86 20.16 -2.00
C THR A 8 16.05 20.49 -0.76
N GLN A 9 16.18 19.70 0.31
CA GLN A 9 15.50 19.92 1.57
C GLN A 9 15.93 21.24 2.25
N ASN A 10 17.24 21.52 2.29
CA ASN A 10 17.76 22.79 2.79
C ASN A 10 17.27 23.97 1.94
N GLY A 11 17.18 23.78 0.62
CA GLY A 11 16.61 24.74 -0.32
C GLY A 11 15.14 25.04 -0.02
N ALA A 12 14.34 24.01 0.23
CA ALA A 12 12.94 24.15 0.63
C ALA A 12 12.81 24.96 1.91
N PHE A 13 13.60 24.64 2.95
CA PHE A 13 13.58 25.40 4.21
C PHE A 13 14.04 26.86 4.04
N THR A 14 15.02 27.10 3.18
CA THR A 14 15.47 28.47 2.84
C THR A 14 14.36 29.24 2.14
N GLN A 15 13.68 28.61 1.18
CA GLN A 15 12.57 29.21 0.48
C GLN A 15 11.38 29.49 1.40
N THR A 16 11.10 28.60 2.36
CA THR A 16 10.09 28.82 3.42
C THR A 16 10.41 30.09 4.21
N LYS A 17 11.68 30.30 4.60
CA LYS A 17 12.08 31.54 5.30
C LYS A 17 11.82 32.79 4.46
N LEU A 18 12.17 32.76 3.17
CA LEU A 18 11.93 33.88 2.25
C LEU A 18 10.42 34.17 2.08
N VAL A 19 9.59 33.14 1.98
CA VAL A 19 8.12 33.29 1.93
C VAL A 19 7.61 33.92 3.23
N LEU A 20 8.10 33.47 4.39
CA LEU A 20 7.72 34.03 5.68
C LEU A 20 8.18 35.49 5.85
N ASP A 21 9.35 35.86 5.34
CA ASP A 21 9.81 37.25 5.35
C ASP A 21 8.87 38.15 4.52
N LYS A 22 8.43 37.67 3.35
CA LYS A 22 7.43 38.37 2.52
C LYS A 22 6.07 38.47 3.21
N VAL A 23 5.59 37.40 3.83
CA VAL A 23 4.35 37.38 4.62
C VAL A 23 4.41 38.39 5.76
N ASN A 24 5.53 38.44 6.47
CA ASN A 24 5.74 39.37 7.57
C ASN A 24 5.73 40.83 7.09
N LEU A 25 6.29 41.11 5.92
CA LEU A 25 6.26 42.42 5.28
C LEU A 25 4.82 42.82 4.89
N LEU A 26 4.10 41.95 4.17
CA LEU A 26 2.70 42.19 3.80
C LEU A 26 1.79 42.39 5.02
N SER A 27 1.99 41.60 6.08
CA SER A 27 1.25 41.74 7.34
C SER A 27 1.53 43.08 8.02
N ASN A 28 2.75 43.60 7.89
CA ASN A 28 3.10 44.92 8.41
C ASN A 28 2.39 46.03 7.61
N GLU A 29 2.43 45.95 6.28
CA GLU A 29 1.77 46.91 5.39
C GLU A 29 0.25 46.93 5.60
N LEU A 30 -0.39 45.76 5.71
CA LEU A 30 -1.81 45.64 6.05
C LEU A 30 -2.13 46.25 7.42
N GLY A 31 -1.26 46.07 8.41
CA GLY A 31 -1.39 46.75 9.70
C GLY A 31 -1.32 48.28 9.59
N ASN A 32 -0.44 48.81 8.74
CA ASN A 32 -0.33 50.25 8.49
C ASN A 32 -1.57 50.79 7.74
N VAL A 33 -2.10 50.03 6.78
CA VAL A 33 -3.35 50.38 6.08
C VAL A 33 -4.52 50.40 7.05
N ASN A 34 -4.65 49.41 7.94
CA ASN A 34 -5.66 49.41 9.01
C ASN A 34 -5.57 50.65 9.90
N ALA A 35 -4.36 51.04 10.31
CA ALA A 35 -4.15 52.24 11.13
C ALA A 35 -4.58 53.52 10.38
N LYS A 36 -4.27 53.63 9.08
CA LYS A 36 -4.69 54.76 8.24
C LYS A 36 -6.19 54.81 8.02
N LEU A 37 -6.83 53.67 7.70
CA LEU A 37 -8.28 53.55 7.55
C LEU A 37 -9.02 53.93 8.83
N LYS A 38 -8.44 53.63 10.00
CA LYS A 38 -8.99 54.05 11.28
C LYS A 38 -8.90 55.57 11.51
N SER A 39 -7.84 56.20 11.01
CA SER A 39 -7.57 57.64 11.14
C SER A 39 -8.28 58.52 10.10
N ALA A 40 -8.63 57.95 8.94
CA ALA A 40 -9.51 58.59 7.97
C ALA A 40 -10.89 58.73 8.62
N GLY A 41 -11.31 59.97 8.92
CA GLY A 41 -12.58 60.24 9.61
C GLY A 41 -13.80 59.67 8.88
N ALA A 42 -14.93 59.56 9.57
CA ALA A 42 -16.17 58.93 9.07
C ALA A 42 -16.80 59.60 7.83
N THR A 43 -16.24 60.72 7.34
CA THR A 43 -16.83 61.58 6.31
C THR A 43 -16.10 61.55 4.96
N THR A 44 -14.93 60.91 4.83
CA THR A 44 -14.21 60.75 3.54
C THR A 44 -13.98 59.28 3.20
N LYS A 45 -14.49 58.84 2.04
CA LYS A 45 -14.23 57.49 1.52
C LYS A 45 -12.77 57.39 1.06
N ALA A 46 -11.97 56.58 1.75
CA ALA A 46 -10.57 56.34 1.42
C ALA A 46 -10.43 55.19 0.42
N ASN A 47 -10.97 55.35 -0.80
CA ASN A 47 -10.99 54.30 -1.83
C ASN A 47 -9.58 53.77 -2.12
N ASP A 48 -8.58 54.64 -2.25
CA ASP A 48 -7.18 54.23 -2.50
C ASP A 48 -6.62 53.31 -1.40
N LEU A 49 -7.02 53.50 -0.13
CA LEU A 49 -6.59 52.64 0.98
C LEU A 49 -7.30 51.28 0.94
N LEU A 50 -8.55 51.24 0.49
CA LEU A 50 -9.30 49.99 0.29
C LEU A 50 -8.71 49.20 -0.89
N ASP A 51 -8.39 49.86 -2.00
CA ASP A 51 -7.73 49.24 -3.15
C ASP A 51 -6.34 48.71 -2.77
N THR A 52 -5.57 49.50 -2.01
CA THR A 52 -4.26 49.06 -1.48
C THR A 52 -4.41 47.86 -0.57
N ARG A 53 -5.41 47.85 0.33
CA ARG A 53 -5.70 46.69 1.20
C ARG A 53 -5.98 45.45 0.36
N ASP A 54 -6.86 45.56 -0.64
CA ASP A 54 -7.29 44.42 -1.43
C ASP A 54 -6.16 43.85 -2.30
N LEU A 55 -5.31 44.72 -2.85
CA LEU A 55 -4.07 44.31 -3.52
C LEU A 55 -3.12 43.56 -2.56
N LEU A 56 -2.94 44.06 -1.34
CA LEU A 56 -2.10 43.39 -0.35
C LEU A 56 -2.68 42.05 0.10
N LEU A 57 -4.01 41.93 0.20
CA LEU A 57 -4.70 40.67 0.48
C LEU A 57 -4.51 39.67 -0.67
N GLU A 58 -4.62 40.12 -1.92
CA GLU A 58 -4.36 39.29 -3.10
C GLU A 58 -2.90 38.80 -3.16
N GLN A 59 -1.95 39.64 -2.79
CA GLN A 59 -0.54 39.25 -2.71
C GLN A 59 -0.28 38.28 -1.56
N LEU A 60 -0.92 38.49 -0.41
CA LEU A 60 -0.79 37.60 0.74
C LEU A 60 -1.38 36.20 0.45
N SER A 61 -2.48 36.12 -0.32
CA SER A 61 -3.17 34.85 -0.58
C SER A 61 -2.36 33.91 -1.48
N LYS A 62 -1.45 34.46 -2.28
CA LYS A 62 -0.46 33.69 -3.05
C LYS A 62 0.59 33.03 -2.14
N GLU A 63 0.89 33.62 -0.99
CA GLU A 63 1.94 33.14 -0.09
C GLU A 63 1.40 32.17 0.98
N LEU A 64 0.23 32.45 1.59
CA LEU A 64 -0.40 31.57 2.58
C LEU A 64 -1.92 31.67 2.58
N GLU A 65 -2.56 30.62 3.09
CA GLU A 65 -4.01 30.55 3.29
C GLU A 65 -4.47 31.29 4.56
N PHE A 66 -5.51 32.12 4.43
CA PHE A 66 -6.11 32.88 5.53
C PHE A 66 -7.59 33.16 5.31
N THR A 67 -8.28 33.51 6.40
CA THR A 67 -9.64 34.07 6.41
C THR A 67 -9.60 35.54 6.80
N THR A 68 -10.55 36.31 6.27
CA THR A 68 -10.68 37.75 6.57
C THR A 68 -12.03 38.07 7.18
N SER A 69 -12.05 39.09 8.04
CA SER A 69 -13.26 39.78 8.46
C SER A 69 -13.03 41.29 8.45
N TYR A 70 -14.02 42.04 8.00
CA TYR A 70 -13.93 43.49 7.84
C TYR A 70 -14.69 44.22 8.94
N GLY A 71 -14.09 45.29 9.48
CA GLY A 71 -14.74 46.23 10.38
C GLY A 71 -15.60 47.26 9.64
N GLU A 72 -16.35 48.06 10.39
CA GLU A 72 -17.25 49.09 9.84
C GLU A 72 -16.53 50.16 8.99
N ARG A 73 -15.22 50.33 9.19
CA ARG A 73 -14.39 51.29 8.46
C ARG A 73 -13.55 50.65 7.35
N GLY A 74 -13.77 49.37 7.07
CA GLY A 74 -13.00 48.60 6.10
C GLY A 74 -11.62 48.17 6.60
N ASP A 75 -11.29 48.33 7.88
CA ASP A 75 -10.13 47.67 8.48
C ASP A 75 -10.31 46.14 8.46
N VAL A 76 -9.22 45.40 8.21
CA VAL A 76 -9.26 43.94 8.04
C VAL A 76 -8.62 43.22 9.22
N THR A 77 -9.29 42.17 9.68
CA THR A 77 -8.69 41.15 10.55
C THR A 77 -8.39 39.92 9.72
N ILE A 78 -7.17 39.39 9.85
CA ILE A 78 -6.67 38.23 9.11
C ILE A 78 -6.36 37.11 10.10
N ARG A 79 -6.96 35.95 9.89
CA ARG A 79 -6.72 34.72 10.66
C ARG A 79 -6.10 33.67 9.76
N LEU A 80 -5.08 32.96 10.26
CA LEU A 80 -4.44 31.89 9.49
C LEU A 80 -5.42 30.75 9.22
N GLY A 81 -5.34 30.16 8.03
CA GLY A 81 -6.17 29.02 7.64
C GLY A 81 -7.60 29.36 7.24
N ASN A 82 -8.28 28.38 6.65
CA ASN A 82 -9.64 28.51 6.13
C ASN A 82 -10.75 28.23 7.18
N SER A 83 -10.40 27.68 8.34
CA SER A 83 -11.37 27.27 9.38
C SER A 83 -12.03 28.44 10.12
N GLY A 84 -11.48 29.65 10.00
CA GLY A 84 -11.87 30.81 10.81
C GLY A 84 -11.47 30.72 12.29
N GLN A 85 -10.93 29.58 12.74
CA GLN A 85 -10.49 29.35 14.13
C GLN A 85 -8.98 29.51 14.32
N GLY A 86 -8.24 29.81 13.25
CA GLY A 86 -6.80 30.00 13.35
C GLY A 86 -6.38 31.27 14.08
N PRO A 87 -5.10 31.34 14.48
CA PRO A 87 -4.56 32.50 15.18
C PRO A 87 -4.60 33.74 14.28
N ILE A 88 -4.78 34.90 14.91
CA ILE A 88 -4.84 36.19 14.23
C ILE A 88 -3.42 36.58 13.80
N LEU A 89 -3.21 36.80 12.50
CA LEU A 89 -1.96 37.33 11.95
C LEU A 89 -1.98 38.86 11.92
N VAL A 90 -3.10 39.45 11.49
CA VAL A 90 -3.32 40.89 11.48
C VAL A 90 -4.65 41.20 12.15
N SER A 91 -4.64 42.17 13.05
CA SER A 91 -5.84 42.73 13.68
C SER A 91 -5.89 44.24 13.39
N PRO A 92 -7.00 44.92 13.67
CA PRO A 92 -7.12 46.36 13.42
C PRO A 92 -6.09 47.21 14.17
N ASN A 93 -5.53 46.71 15.28
CA ASN A 93 -4.59 47.47 16.13
C ASN A 93 -3.19 46.84 16.23
N LYS A 94 -2.97 45.64 15.69
CA LYS A 94 -1.73 44.88 15.90
C LYS A 94 -1.53 43.86 14.77
N ASN A 95 -0.29 43.69 14.33
CA ASN A 95 0.12 42.55 13.50
C ASN A 95 1.09 41.65 14.28
N PHE A 96 1.20 40.40 13.84
CA PHE A 96 2.11 39.40 14.36
C PHE A 96 3.05 38.93 13.26
N ARG A 97 4.16 38.31 13.67
CA ARG A 97 5.14 37.74 12.75
C ARG A 97 5.10 36.23 12.80
N LEU A 98 5.41 35.60 11.67
CA LEU A 98 5.61 34.17 11.56
C LEU A 98 7.09 33.83 11.47
N ARG A 99 7.45 32.65 11.99
CA ARG A 99 8.78 32.03 11.88
C ARG A 99 8.65 30.54 11.62
N ALA A 100 9.65 29.94 10.99
CA ALA A 100 9.75 28.50 10.79
C ALA A 100 10.91 27.92 11.61
N LYS A 101 10.71 26.74 12.18
CA LYS A 101 11.76 25.90 12.77
C LYS A 101 11.61 24.47 12.28
N VAL A 102 12.74 23.77 12.16
CA VAL A 102 12.71 22.31 11.99
C VAL A 102 12.46 21.70 13.36
N THR A 103 11.48 20.82 13.46
CA THR A 103 11.07 20.12 14.68
C THR A 103 10.92 18.63 14.39
N GLU A 104 11.21 17.79 15.38
CA GLU A 104 10.92 16.36 15.30
C GLU A 104 9.40 16.10 15.27
N ASN A 105 8.96 15.15 14.45
CA ASN A 105 7.58 14.70 14.35
C ASN A 105 7.53 13.16 14.46
N SER A 106 6.70 12.65 15.37
CA SER A 106 6.51 11.22 15.66
C SER A 106 5.51 10.49 14.75
N ASP A 107 4.81 11.21 13.87
CA ASP A 107 3.75 10.64 13.04
C ASP A 107 4.28 9.85 11.84
N PHE A 108 5.56 10.03 11.49
CA PHE A 108 6.23 9.22 10.46
C PHE A 108 7.18 8.24 11.12
N ARG A 109 6.95 6.94 10.89
CA ARG A 109 7.74 5.85 11.47
C ARG A 109 8.36 5.02 10.36
N TYR A 110 9.68 4.86 10.40
CA TYR A 110 10.43 3.89 9.61
C TYR A 110 11.09 2.88 10.54
N ALA A 111 11.44 1.69 10.04
CA ALA A 111 12.05 0.62 10.85
C ALA A 111 13.29 1.07 11.65
N PHE A 112 13.90 2.17 11.23
CA PHE A 112 15.11 2.74 11.80
C PHE A 112 14.94 4.13 12.44
N GLU A 113 13.84 4.84 12.19
CA GLU A 113 13.55 6.18 12.74
C GLU A 113 12.13 6.22 13.33
N THR A 114 12.04 6.56 14.61
CA THR A 114 10.77 6.71 15.34
C THR A 114 10.18 8.12 15.23
N THR A 115 10.96 9.07 14.71
CA THR A 115 10.57 10.46 14.46
C THR A 115 11.30 10.97 13.21
N VAL A 116 10.66 11.82 12.41
CA VAL A 116 11.31 12.52 11.29
C VAL A 116 11.20 14.02 11.45
N ASN A 117 12.12 14.76 10.84
CA ASN A 117 12.12 16.21 10.88
C ASN A 117 11.04 16.82 9.95
N ASN A 118 10.31 17.81 10.45
CA ASN A 118 9.39 18.62 9.64
C ASN A 118 9.55 20.12 9.94
N ILE A 119 9.06 20.98 9.05
CA ILE A 119 8.96 22.42 9.29
C ILE A 119 7.69 22.71 10.11
N SER A 120 7.88 23.27 11.30
CA SER A 120 6.80 23.85 12.11
C SER A 120 6.77 25.37 11.96
N ILE A 121 5.56 25.93 11.84
CA ILE A 121 5.34 27.37 11.73
C ILE A 121 4.87 27.92 13.07
N PHE A 122 5.52 29.00 13.51
CA PHE A 122 5.25 29.65 14.80
C PHE A 122 4.77 31.08 14.58
N ILE A 123 3.71 31.46 15.29
CA ILE A 123 3.33 32.86 15.47
C ILE A 123 4.10 33.45 16.66
N VAL A 124 4.68 34.62 16.45
CA VAL A 124 5.57 35.30 17.41
C VAL A 124 4.86 36.51 17.99
N ASP A 125 4.78 36.56 19.32
CA ASP A 125 4.33 37.72 20.10
C ASP A 125 5.40 38.09 21.14
N GLY A 126 6.27 39.04 20.80
CA GLY A 126 7.44 39.39 21.59
C GLY A 126 8.39 38.20 21.72
N VAL A 127 8.55 37.67 22.94
CA VAL A 127 9.36 36.47 23.23
C VAL A 127 8.56 35.16 23.23
N LYS A 128 7.22 35.22 23.10
CA LYS A 128 6.37 34.03 23.09
C LYS A 128 6.20 33.54 21.65
N GLU A 129 6.40 32.24 21.45
CA GLU A 129 6.16 31.55 20.18
C GLU A 129 5.09 30.48 20.38
N LYS A 130 4.10 30.43 19.46
CA LYS A 130 3.06 29.39 19.45
C LYS A 130 3.05 28.69 18.10
N ASN A 131 3.13 27.36 18.09
CA ASN A 131 3.01 26.57 16.87
C ASN A 131 1.60 26.68 16.29
N THR A 132 1.46 26.64 14.96
CA THR A 132 0.18 26.59 14.26
C THR A 132 0.23 25.58 13.11
N THR A 133 -0.79 24.75 13.04
CA THR A 133 -1.02 23.75 11.98
C THR A 133 -2.14 24.16 11.03
N GLN A 134 -2.67 25.38 11.16
CA GLN A 134 -3.87 25.83 10.45
C GLN A 134 -3.59 26.28 9.01
N ILE A 135 -2.32 26.36 8.60
CA ILE A 135 -1.94 26.79 7.25
C ILE A 135 -1.88 25.56 6.36
N THR A 136 -2.93 25.32 5.57
CA THR A 136 -3.06 24.16 4.70
C THR A 136 -2.93 24.47 3.21
N GLY A 137 -2.99 25.76 2.83
CA GLY A 137 -2.82 26.22 1.45
C GLY A 137 -1.79 27.35 1.25
N GLY A 138 -1.59 27.72 -0.01
CA GLY A 138 -0.62 28.73 -0.45
C GLY A 138 0.81 28.17 -0.62
N LYS A 139 1.72 29.02 -1.12
CA LYS A 139 3.12 28.63 -1.37
C LYS A 139 3.83 28.12 -0.11
N LEU A 140 3.51 28.67 1.07
CA LEU A 140 4.08 28.24 2.34
C LEU A 140 3.73 26.77 2.67
N ALA A 141 2.46 26.38 2.55
CA ALA A 141 2.03 25.01 2.80
C ALA A 141 2.68 24.03 1.80
N GLY A 142 2.77 24.42 0.52
CA GLY A 142 3.45 23.62 -0.50
C GLY A 142 4.92 23.35 -0.18
N LEU A 143 5.65 24.36 0.35
CA LEU A 143 7.06 24.19 0.74
C LEU A 143 7.23 23.33 2.00
N VAL A 144 6.33 23.45 2.97
CA VAL A 144 6.32 22.58 4.17
C VAL A 144 6.07 21.13 3.77
N ASN A 145 5.05 20.88 2.94
CA ASN A 145 4.73 19.54 2.45
C ASN A 145 5.86 18.96 1.60
N PHE A 146 6.47 19.77 0.74
CA PHE A 146 7.63 19.35 -0.06
C PHE A 146 8.85 18.98 0.82
N TYR A 147 9.12 19.76 1.88
CA TYR A 147 10.17 19.43 2.84
C TYR A 147 9.92 18.08 3.52
N ALA A 148 8.70 17.83 3.96
CA ALA A 148 8.29 16.56 4.59
C ALA A 148 8.42 15.39 3.61
N TYR A 149 7.96 15.55 2.38
CA TYR A 149 8.09 14.53 1.34
C TYR A 149 9.56 14.19 1.04
N VAL A 150 10.42 15.20 0.90
CA VAL A 150 11.86 14.98 0.70
C VAL A 150 12.48 14.28 1.90
N GLN A 151 12.05 14.59 3.13
CA GLN A 151 12.51 13.87 4.33
C GLN A 151 12.15 12.39 4.27
N GLU A 152 10.91 12.07 3.93
CA GLU A 152 10.42 10.69 3.79
C GLU A 152 11.20 9.90 2.73
N VAL A 153 11.46 10.51 1.57
CA VAL A 153 12.29 9.90 0.53
C VAL A 153 13.72 9.66 1.03
N ARG A 154 14.30 10.61 1.79
CA ARG A 154 15.64 10.45 2.38
C ARG A 154 15.67 9.28 3.37
N SER A 155 14.71 9.22 4.30
CA SER A 155 14.63 8.13 5.30
C SER A 155 14.45 6.77 4.62
N SER A 156 13.66 6.69 3.54
CA SER A 156 13.49 5.46 2.76
C SER A 156 14.78 5.01 2.06
N ILE A 157 15.56 5.95 1.52
CA ILE A 157 16.87 5.64 0.90
C ILE A 157 17.88 5.20 1.97
N ASP A 158 17.84 5.79 3.15
CA ASP A 158 18.68 5.37 4.28
C ASP A 158 18.31 3.94 4.75
N ASP A 159 17.02 3.58 4.77
CA ASP A 159 16.57 2.20 5.06
C ASP A 159 17.07 1.21 4.00
N ILE A 160 17.00 1.55 2.71
CA ILE A 160 17.54 0.71 1.64
C ILE A 160 19.04 0.51 1.83
N ALA A 161 19.80 1.59 2.09
CA ALA A 161 21.25 1.49 2.29
C ALA A 161 21.59 0.62 3.50
N PHE A 162 20.81 0.71 4.57
CA PHE A 162 20.92 -0.16 5.74
C PHE A 162 20.67 -1.63 5.39
N ARG A 163 19.55 -1.94 4.74
CA ARG A 163 19.19 -3.32 4.34
C ARG A 163 20.25 -3.90 3.40
N VAL A 164 20.70 -3.14 2.41
CA VAL A 164 21.79 -3.56 1.50
C VAL A 164 23.06 -3.86 2.28
N ALA A 165 23.50 -2.96 3.15
CA ALA A 165 24.71 -3.20 3.94
C ALA A 165 24.57 -4.44 4.81
N ARG A 166 23.48 -4.53 5.60
CA ARG A 166 23.22 -5.67 6.50
C ARG A 166 23.15 -6.99 5.73
N ASP A 167 22.29 -7.09 4.73
CA ASP A 167 21.97 -8.37 4.08
C ASP A 167 23.16 -8.90 3.28
N PHE A 168 23.88 -8.03 2.56
CA PHE A 168 25.09 -8.46 1.84
C PHE A 168 26.22 -8.84 2.80
N ASN A 169 26.36 -8.12 3.92
CA ASN A 169 27.35 -8.47 4.94
C ASN A 169 27.04 -9.82 5.60
N GLU A 170 25.76 -10.09 5.90
CA GLU A 170 25.32 -11.37 6.44
C GLU A 170 25.57 -12.51 5.44
N VAL A 171 25.30 -12.30 4.15
CA VAL A 171 25.60 -13.28 3.09
C VAL A 171 27.10 -13.52 2.98
N GLN A 172 27.93 -12.47 2.97
CA GLN A 172 29.39 -12.61 2.94
C GLN A 172 29.92 -13.45 4.11
N LYS A 173 29.43 -13.21 5.32
CA LYS A 173 29.82 -13.94 6.52
C LYS A 173 29.41 -15.42 6.52
N ASN A 174 28.50 -15.80 5.63
CA ASN A 174 28.09 -17.19 5.42
C ASN A 174 28.92 -17.92 4.35
N GLY A 175 29.90 -17.25 3.74
CA GLY A 175 30.81 -17.83 2.76
C GLY A 175 32.25 -17.93 3.25
N LYS A 176 33.09 -18.52 2.40
CA LYS A 176 34.56 -18.41 2.48
C LYS A 176 35.14 -17.72 1.27
N ASP A 177 36.13 -16.87 1.52
CA ASP A 177 36.88 -16.14 0.51
C ASP A 177 37.90 -17.05 -0.22
N LEU A 178 38.64 -16.49 -1.19
CA LEU A 178 39.62 -17.26 -1.97
C LEU A 178 40.79 -17.77 -1.12
N THR A 179 41.01 -17.19 0.07
CA THR A 179 42.05 -17.59 1.02
C THR A 179 41.56 -18.65 2.01
N GLY A 180 40.26 -18.95 2.01
CA GLY A 180 39.63 -19.93 2.90
C GLY A 180 39.16 -19.35 4.23
N GLU A 181 39.30 -18.04 4.41
CA GLU A 181 38.83 -17.30 5.58
C GLU A 181 37.34 -16.95 5.46
N ILE A 182 36.70 -16.65 6.59
CA ILE A 182 35.30 -16.20 6.60
C ILE A 182 35.20 -14.83 5.93
N GLY A 183 34.16 -14.62 5.12
CA GLY A 183 33.95 -13.35 4.43
C GLY A 183 33.86 -12.15 5.39
N ASN A 184 34.58 -11.08 5.04
CA ASN A 184 34.50 -9.80 5.72
C ASN A 184 33.18 -9.07 5.39
N ASP A 185 32.81 -8.09 6.21
CA ASP A 185 31.72 -7.17 5.85
C ASP A 185 32.02 -6.50 4.49
N MET A 186 31.10 -6.67 3.53
CA MET A 186 31.20 -6.13 2.17
C MET A 186 30.99 -4.61 2.13
N PHE A 187 30.12 -4.10 3.00
CA PHE A 187 29.74 -2.71 3.09
C PHE A 187 29.90 -2.18 4.51
N MET A 188 30.37 -0.93 4.61
CA MET A 188 30.37 -0.14 5.84
C MET A 188 29.34 0.98 5.70
N LEU A 189 28.63 1.29 6.79
CA LEU A 189 27.59 2.30 6.82
C LEU A 189 27.64 3.11 8.12
N GLY A 190 27.43 4.43 7.99
CA GLY A 190 27.14 5.32 9.10
C GLY A 190 28.36 5.87 9.81
N LEU A 191 29.49 6.06 9.11
CA LEU A 191 30.66 6.72 9.71
C LEU A 191 30.27 8.18 9.99
N PRO A 192 30.16 8.61 11.26
CA PRO A 192 29.75 9.96 11.56
C PRO A 192 30.85 10.96 11.23
N SER A 193 30.48 12.24 11.13
CA SER A 193 31.47 13.32 11.11
C SER A 193 31.82 13.76 12.53
N ILE A 194 33.08 14.13 12.76
CA ILE A 194 33.55 14.71 14.01
C ILE A 194 33.74 16.22 13.88
N LYS A 195 33.25 16.99 14.84
CA LYS A 195 33.55 18.41 15.01
C LYS A 195 34.50 18.56 16.19
N LYS A 196 35.59 19.31 16.02
CA LYS A 196 36.62 19.52 17.04
C LYS A 196 36.58 20.98 17.44
N ASN A 197 36.44 21.23 18.74
CA ASN A 197 36.49 22.55 19.34
C ASN A 197 37.59 22.55 20.41
N LEU A 198 38.82 22.76 19.93
CA LEU A 198 40.03 22.67 20.73
C LEU A 198 40.42 24.06 21.22
N ILE A 199 40.90 24.14 22.47
CA ILE A 199 41.40 25.35 23.09
C ILE A 199 42.69 25.79 22.40
N ALA A 200 42.94 27.10 22.34
CA ALA A 200 44.16 27.66 21.77
C ALA A 200 45.41 27.08 22.46
N GLY A 201 46.30 26.49 21.66
CA GLY A 201 47.53 25.83 22.13
C GLY A 201 47.44 24.31 22.28
N SER A 202 46.26 23.70 22.09
CA SER A 202 46.13 22.25 21.95
C SER A 202 46.61 21.79 20.57
N ASP A 203 47.48 20.78 20.54
CA ASP A 203 47.92 20.08 19.32
C ASP A 203 47.18 18.75 19.12
N THR A 204 46.07 18.55 19.85
CA THR A 204 45.28 17.34 19.80
C THR A 204 44.63 17.13 18.44
N ASP A 205 44.68 15.90 17.95
CA ASP A 205 43.86 15.47 16.84
C ASP A 205 43.05 14.23 17.23
N ILE A 206 41.79 14.19 16.78
CA ILE A 206 40.87 13.08 17.03
C ILE A 206 40.46 12.46 15.70
N THR A 207 40.69 11.17 15.54
CA THR A 207 40.24 10.39 14.38
C THR A 207 39.27 9.31 14.82
N ILE A 208 38.34 8.97 13.94
CA ILE A 208 37.34 7.92 14.19
C ILE A 208 37.41 6.89 13.08
N ASP A 209 37.33 5.63 13.47
CA ASP A 209 37.19 4.49 12.55
C ASP A 209 36.00 3.64 12.97
N GLN A 210 35.39 2.95 12.01
CA GLN A 210 34.24 2.09 12.26
C GLN A 210 34.73 0.68 12.56
N LYS A 211 34.37 0.18 13.75
CA LYS A 211 34.60 -1.22 14.13
C LYS A 211 33.43 -2.10 13.72
N ASN A 212 32.20 -1.60 13.91
CA ASN A 212 30.99 -2.27 13.43
C ASN A 212 30.71 -1.84 11.99
N SER A 213 30.22 -2.78 11.16
CA SER A 213 29.87 -2.49 9.77
C SER A 213 28.68 -1.54 9.61
N VAL A 214 27.85 -1.43 10.64
CA VAL A 214 26.79 -0.42 10.70
C VAL A 214 26.87 0.31 12.04
N VAL A 215 26.92 1.63 11.98
CA VAL A 215 26.85 2.52 13.14
C VAL A 215 25.78 3.57 12.90
N ASN A 216 25.03 3.96 13.93
CA ASN A 216 24.04 5.01 13.80
C ASN A 216 23.79 5.76 15.11
N PHE A 217 24.02 7.06 15.08
CA PHE A 217 23.78 7.97 16.18
C PHE A 217 22.59 8.87 15.87
N LYS A 218 21.60 8.85 16.76
CA LYS A 218 20.40 9.69 16.63
C LYS A 218 20.62 11.13 17.09
N LYS A 219 21.70 11.38 17.84
CA LYS A 219 22.00 12.69 18.43
C LYS A 219 23.50 12.93 18.41
N ASP A 220 23.86 14.21 18.45
CA ASP A 220 25.24 14.64 18.63
C ASP A 220 25.75 14.20 20.01
N ILE A 221 26.91 13.54 20.03
CA ILE A 221 27.58 13.08 21.25
C ILE A 221 28.81 13.94 21.50
N GLU A 222 28.80 14.66 22.61
CA GLU A 222 29.88 15.56 23.02
C GLU A 222 30.79 14.89 24.05
N PHE A 223 32.09 15.09 23.88
CA PHE A 223 33.15 14.66 24.79
C PHE A 223 33.97 15.88 25.20
N ASN A 224 34.20 16.03 26.51
CA ASN A 224 34.99 17.11 27.10
C ASN A 224 36.23 16.54 27.81
N TYR A 225 37.40 17.16 27.61
CA TYR A 225 38.61 16.79 28.32
C TYR A 225 38.75 17.56 29.65
N ASP A 226 38.73 16.84 30.77
CA ASP A 226 38.74 17.44 32.12
C ASP A 226 40.13 17.87 32.63
N GLY A 227 41.17 17.60 31.84
CA GLY A 227 42.59 17.75 32.19
C GLY A 227 43.32 16.43 32.47
N SER A 228 42.59 15.31 32.51
CA SER A 228 43.15 13.97 32.69
C SER A 228 42.48 12.90 31.83
N LYS A 229 41.20 13.05 31.53
CA LYS A 229 40.36 12.06 30.83
C LYS A 229 39.28 12.77 30.01
N TRP A 230 38.77 12.07 29.00
CA TRP A 230 37.60 12.50 28.25
C TRP A 230 36.32 12.06 28.96
N VAL A 231 35.32 12.91 28.99
CA VAL A 231 34.03 12.69 29.67
C VAL A 231 32.91 12.96 28.68
N ASP A 232 31.97 12.01 28.54
CA ASP A 232 30.79 12.19 27.68
C ASP A 232 29.64 12.93 28.40
N GLN A 233 28.56 13.21 27.67
CA GLN A 233 27.34 13.85 28.22
C GLN A 233 26.66 13.06 29.35
N ASN A 234 26.95 11.76 29.48
CA ASN A 234 26.41 10.88 30.54
C ASN A 234 27.37 10.72 31.72
N ASN A 235 28.46 11.50 31.77
CA ASN A 235 29.54 11.42 32.76
C ASN A 235 30.35 10.10 32.72
N ILE A 236 30.33 9.37 31.61
CA ILE A 236 31.20 8.20 31.39
C ILE A 236 32.59 8.70 31.00
N THR A 237 33.63 8.07 31.54
CA THR A 237 35.01 8.55 31.39
C THR A 237 35.88 7.60 30.57
N TYR A 238 36.72 8.18 29.71
CA TYR A 238 37.59 7.47 28.77
C TYR A 238 39.05 7.94 28.93
N LYS A 239 40.00 7.00 28.91
CA LYS A 239 41.43 7.24 29.13
C LYS A 239 42.27 6.51 28.09
N GLY A 240 43.47 7.04 27.83
CA GLY A 240 44.42 6.52 26.86
C GLY A 240 44.27 7.18 25.49
N ASP A 241 45.16 6.78 24.58
CA ASP A 241 45.27 7.36 23.23
C ASP A 241 44.22 6.78 22.27
N SER A 242 43.45 5.78 22.71
CA SER A 242 42.27 5.29 21.98
C SER A 242 41.23 4.70 22.91
N PHE A 243 39.97 4.77 22.51
CA PHE A 243 38.86 4.11 23.20
C PHE A 243 37.71 3.79 22.26
N GLU A 244 36.85 2.85 22.68
CA GLU A 244 35.68 2.44 21.91
C GLU A 244 34.41 3.12 22.41
N TYR A 245 33.55 3.52 21.46
CA TYR A 245 32.24 4.08 21.75
C TYR A 245 31.21 3.56 20.75
N GLN A 246 30.27 2.72 21.23
CA GLN A 246 29.12 2.22 20.46
C GLN A 246 29.45 1.75 19.03
N GLY A 247 30.54 0.97 18.87
CA GLY A 247 30.96 0.43 17.58
C GLY A 247 31.92 1.32 16.77
N LEU A 248 32.33 2.46 17.31
CA LEU A 248 33.45 3.27 16.80
C LEU A 248 34.72 3.02 17.61
N SER A 249 35.86 3.10 16.93
CA SER A 249 37.17 3.28 17.54
C SER A 249 37.58 4.75 17.41
N ILE A 250 37.79 5.41 18.54
CA ILE A 250 38.24 6.81 18.60
C ILE A 250 39.72 6.79 18.95
N THR A 251 40.55 7.43 18.13
CA THR A 251 41.99 7.58 18.36
C THR A 251 42.32 9.05 18.58
N ILE A 252 43.14 9.31 19.58
CA ILE A 252 43.57 10.63 20.00
C ILE A 252 45.09 10.69 19.85
N THR A 253 45.58 11.70 19.15
CA THR A 253 47.00 11.98 19.01
C THR A 253 47.30 13.41 19.46
N GLY A 254 48.53 13.71 19.88
CA GLY A 254 48.87 15.00 20.47
C GLY A 254 48.53 15.07 21.97
N THR A 255 48.53 16.27 22.54
CA THR A 255 48.36 16.53 23.98
C THR A 255 47.08 17.34 24.24
N PRO A 256 46.02 16.70 24.76
CA PRO A 256 44.77 17.38 25.12
C PRO A 256 44.96 18.44 26.20
N VAL A 257 44.33 19.59 26.00
CA VAL A 257 44.28 20.69 26.97
C VAL A 257 42.94 20.66 27.68
N LYS A 258 42.94 20.91 28.99
CA LYS A 258 41.70 20.98 29.79
C LYS A 258 40.71 21.96 29.16
N GLY A 259 39.50 21.49 28.88
CA GLY A 259 38.45 22.25 28.21
C GLY A 259 38.33 21.99 26.71
N ASP A 260 39.20 21.15 26.11
CA ASP A 260 39.01 20.67 24.74
C ASP A 260 37.70 19.89 24.62
N VAL A 261 36.97 20.12 23.53
CA VAL A 261 35.69 19.47 23.25
C VAL A 261 35.70 18.90 21.84
N PHE A 262 35.19 17.68 21.67
CA PHE A 262 34.80 17.20 20.35
C PHE A 262 33.39 16.62 20.36
N THR A 263 32.73 16.70 19.22
CA THR A 263 31.36 16.24 19.04
C THR A 263 31.29 15.27 17.86
N ILE A 264 30.82 14.06 18.11
CA ILE A 264 30.42 13.11 17.08
C ILE A 264 29.02 13.52 16.63
N SER A 265 28.86 13.84 15.34
CA SER A 265 27.58 14.31 14.81
C SER A 265 26.59 13.15 14.61
N SER A 266 25.29 13.44 14.72
CA SER A 266 24.24 12.50 14.32
C SER A 266 24.39 12.02 12.88
N THR A 267 23.89 10.82 12.60
CA THR A 267 24.01 10.14 11.30
C THR A 267 22.71 10.21 10.50
N ASP A 268 22.10 11.39 10.38
CA ASP A 268 20.78 11.63 9.73
C ASP A 268 20.79 11.49 8.19
N ASN A 269 21.82 10.85 7.62
CA ASN A 269 21.99 10.71 6.18
C ASN A 269 22.82 9.47 5.84
N LEU A 270 22.43 8.33 6.41
CA LEU A 270 23.21 7.09 6.39
C LEU A 270 23.62 6.68 4.97
N ALA A 271 22.72 6.73 4.00
CA ALA A 271 23.00 6.30 2.64
C ALA A 271 24.15 7.07 1.99
N SER A 272 24.45 8.29 2.42
CA SER A 272 25.61 9.04 1.93
C SER A 272 26.97 8.52 2.43
N THR A 273 26.94 7.73 3.49
CA THR A 273 28.13 7.14 4.12
C THR A 273 28.34 5.69 3.74
N LEU A 274 27.45 5.11 2.91
CA LEU A 274 27.59 3.75 2.43
C LEU A 274 28.89 3.62 1.63
N ARG A 275 29.76 2.71 2.06
CA ARG A 275 31.08 2.48 1.45
C ARG A 275 31.29 0.99 1.22
N PHE A 276 31.80 0.63 0.06
CA PHE A 276 32.29 -0.71 -0.21
C PHE A 276 33.61 -0.95 0.53
N ASN A 277 33.70 -2.06 1.27
CA ASN A 277 34.79 -2.31 2.22
C ASN A 277 35.89 -3.23 1.66
N LEU A 278 35.54 -4.21 0.81
CA LEU A 278 36.51 -5.17 0.29
C LEU A 278 37.55 -4.47 -0.58
N LYS A 279 38.82 -4.81 -0.41
CA LYS A 279 39.95 -4.15 -1.08
C LYS A 279 40.49 -4.97 -2.25
N SER A 280 40.20 -6.27 -2.28
CA SER A 280 40.62 -7.23 -3.30
C SER A 280 39.47 -8.13 -3.74
N GLY A 281 39.53 -8.59 -5.00
CA GLY A 281 38.62 -9.60 -5.53
C GLY A 281 38.71 -10.94 -4.78
N ASN A 282 39.82 -11.21 -4.09
CA ASN A 282 40.02 -12.44 -3.33
C ASN A 282 39.17 -12.48 -2.05
N GLU A 283 38.69 -11.33 -1.56
CA GLU A 283 37.91 -11.21 -0.33
C GLU A 283 36.41 -11.51 -0.55
N PHE A 284 35.99 -11.76 -1.79
CA PHE A 284 34.62 -12.20 -2.06
C PHE A 284 34.44 -13.64 -1.58
N ALA A 285 33.65 -13.80 -0.51
CA ALA A 285 33.31 -15.10 0.03
C ALA A 285 32.23 -15.83 -0.79
N ALA A 286 32.60 -16.25 -2.01
CA ALA A 286 31.72 -16.93 -2.94
C ALA A 286 31.64 -18.46 -2.71
N SER A 287 32.56 -19.02 -1.92
CA SER A 287 32.55 -20.45 -1.61
C SER A 287 31.57 -20.75 -0.47
N ALA A 288 30.91 -21.90 -0.54
CA ALA A 288 30.07 -22.38 0.54
C ALA A 288 30.92 -22.64 1.81
N PHE A 289 30.37 -22.33 2.98
CA PHE A 289 31.08 -22.54 4.25
C PHE A 289 31.43 -24.02 4.51
N LYS A 290 30.59 -24.94 4.01
CA LYS A 290 30.77 -26.40 4.08
C LYS A 290 30.55 -27.03 2.73
N LEU A 291 31.31 -28.09 2.46
CA LEU A 291 31.16 -28.94 1.29
C LEU A 291 30.65 -30.31 1.74
N ALA A 292 29.59 -30.81 1.10
CA ALA A 292 29.15 -32.19 1.24
C ALA A 292 29.59 -32.95 0.00
N GLU A 293 30.28 -34.06 0.21
CA GLU A 293 30.64 -34.99 -0.86
C GLU A 293 30.22 -36.40 -0.46
N SER A 294 29.75 -37.17 -1.43
CA SER A 294 29.47 -38.60 -1.21
C SER A 294 30.78 -39.35 -1.00
N ASN A 295 30.82 -40.20 0.03
CA ASN A 295 31.93 -41.12 0.20
C ASN A 295 31.96 -42.10 -0.98
N THR A 296 33.15 -42.42 -1.50
CA THR A 296 33.33 -43.36 -2.62
C THR A 296 32.83 -44.77 -2.31
N ASN A 297 32.64 -45.11 -1.03
CA ASN A 297 32.07 -46.39 -0.59
C ASN A 297 30.54 -46.34 -0.40
N ASN A 298 29.88 -45.23 -0.74
CA ASN A 298 28.43 -45.14 -0.65
C ASN A 298 27.79 -45.99 -1.76
N LEU A 299 27.09 -47.07 -1.37
CA LEU A 299 26.37 -47.96 -2.29
C LEU A 299 24.88 -47.61 -2.42
N GLY A 300 24.40 -46.62 -1.66
CA GLY A 300 23.01 -46.15 -1.71
C GLY A 300 22.83 -44.95 -2.63
N THR A 301 21.56 -44.56 -2.85
CA THR A 301 21.16 -43.41 -3.68
C THR A 301 20.82 -42.17 -2.85
N GLY A 302 21.28 -42.10 -1.60
CA GLY A 302 21.01 -40.97 -0.73
C GLY A 302 21.82 -39.74 -1.15
N GLU A 303 21.14 -38.63 -1.42
CA GLU A 303 21.74 -37.33 -1.72
C GLU A 303 21.79 -36.47 -0.46
N LEU A 304 22.92 -35.78 -0.23
CA LEU A 304 23.08 -34.79 0.83
C LEU A 304 23.37 -33.44 0.19
N SER A 305 22.41 -32.52 0.28
CA SER A 305 22.61 -31.11 -0.09
C SER A 305 22.87 -30.27 1.17
N ILE A 306 23.85 -29.38 1.11
CA ILE A 306 24.06 -28.34 2.13
C ILE A 306 23.64 -27.02 1.51
N GLU A 307 22.48 -26.53 1.92
CA GLU A 307 22.03 -25.18 1.59
C GLU A 307 22.55 -24.20 2.66
N GLY A 308 23.19 -23.11 2.23
CA GLY A 308 23.46 -21.98 3.12
C GLY A 308 22.15 -21.38 3.58
N THR A 309 21.83 -21.48 4.87
CA THR A 309 20.61 -20.87 5.42
C THR A 309 20.89 -19.44 5.85
N TYR A 310 20.24 -18.48 5.18
CA TYR A 310 19.78 -17.29 5.89
C TYR A 310 18.79 -17.80 6.95
N LYS A 311 19.11 -17.62 8.24
CA LYS A 311 18.15 -17.95 9.31
C LYS A 311 16.99 -16.96 9.22
N VAL A 312 16.01 -17.28 8.40
CA VAL A 312 14.67 -16.72 8.57
C VAL A 312 14.22 -17.20 9.95
N THR A 313 13.92 -16.28 10.86
CA THR A 313 13.41 -16.62 12.20
C THR A 313 12.29 -17.64 12.08
N ASP A 314 12.39 -18.78 12.76
CA ASP A 314 11.39 -19.83 12.67
C ASP A 314 10.00 -19.28 13.01
N SER A 315 8.99 -19.73 12.26
CA SER A 315 7.60 -19.42 12.58
C SER A 315 7.20 -20.16 13.84
N SER A 316 6.55 -19.47 14.79
CA SER A 316 5.88 -20.08 15.94
C SER A 316 4.63 -20.88 15.55
N VAL A 317 4.10 -20.64 14.35
CA VAL A 317 2.92 -21.34 13.81
C VAL A 317 3.35 -22.63 13.11
N ALA A 318 2.59 -23.71 13.33
CA ALA A 318 2.81 -25.04 12.75
C ALA A 318 2.88 -25.02 11.21
N LYS A 319 3.46 -26.07 10.60
CA LYS A 319 3.51 -26.19 9.14
C LYS A 319 2.16 -26.66 8.60
N VAL A 320 1.83 -26.23 7.39
CA VAL A 320 0.57 -26.62 6.71
C VAL A 320 0.40 -28.13 6.56
N GLU A 321 1.50 -28.84 6.36
CA GLU A 321 1.56 -30.31 6.22
C GLU A 321 1.19 -31.05 7.51
N ASP A 322 1.39 -30.41 8.68
CA ASP A 322 1.09 -31.00 9.99
C ASP A 322 -0.39 -30.80 10.41
N ILE A 323 -1.05 -29.80 9.83
CA ILE A 323 -2.40 -29.36 10.22
C ILE A 323 -3.46 -29.81 9.21
N PHE A 324 -3.16 -29.70 7.91
CA PHE A 324 -4.09 -30.00 6.84
C PHE A 324 -3.87 -31.39 6.28
N ARG A 325 -4.97 -32.07 5.93
CA ARG A 325 -4.92 -33.35 5.23
C ARG A 325 -4.83 -33.10 3.73
N ASN A 326 -3.94 -33.81 3.05
CA ASN A 326 -3.86 -33.81 1.59
C ASN A 326 -4.96 -34.71 1.00
N SER A 327 -6.18 -34.18 0.85
CA SER A 327 -7.31 -34.88 0.25
C SER A 327 -8.34 -33.92 -0.34
N ASP A 328 -8.95 -34.31 -1.46
CA ASP A 328 -10.11 -33.61 -2.05
C ASP A 328 -11.45 -33.99 -1.39
N ASN A 329 -11.44 -34.95 -0.45
CA ASN A 329 -12.66 -35.41 0.21
C ASN A 329 -13.06 -34.46 1.34
N SER A 330 -14.22 -33.81 1.21
CA SER A 330 -14.76 -32.88 2.21
C SER A 330 -15.01 -33.51 3.58
N LEU A 331 -15.23 -34.83 3.66
CA LEU A 331 -15.39 -35.56 4.92
C LEU A 331 -14.08 -35.68 5.73
N LEU A 332 -12.93 -35.46 5.08
CA LEU A 332 -11.62 -35.45 5.71
C LEU A 332 -11.11 -34.03 5.96
N ALA A 333 -11.98 -33.02 5.82
CA ALA A 333 -11.62 -31.63 6.10
C ALA A 333 -11.21 -31.45 7.57
N THR A 334 -10.24 -30.57 7.80
CA THR A 334 -9.81 -30.18 9.14
C THR A 334 -10.76 -29.11 9.69
N SER A 335 -11.32 -29.33 10.87
CA SER A 335 -12.14 -28.34 11.58
C SER A 335 -11.32 -27.61 12.65
N PHE A 336 -11.58 -26.31 12.80
CA PHE A 336 -10.93 -25.46 13.80
C PHE A 336 -11.92 -25.00 14.87
N LEU A 337 -11.45 -24.85 16.10
CA LEU A 337 -12.28 -24.41 17.24
C LEU A 337 -12.46 -22.89 17.29
N LYS A 338 -11.54 -22.14 16.69
CA LYS A 338 -11.50 -20.68 16.66
C LYS A 338 -10.73 -20.19 15.44
N ASP A 339 -11.02 -18.96 15.04
CA ASP A 339 -10.28 -18.27 13.99
C ASP A 339 -8.88 -17.86 14.47
N GLY A 340 -7.95 -17.71 13.52
CA GLY A 340 -6.59 -17.23 13.80
C GLY A 340 -5.54 -17.69 12.79
N ALA A 341 -4.27 -17.44 13.11
CA ALA A 341 -3.14 -17.96 12.35
C ALA A 341 -2.99 -19.47 12.59
N VAL A 342 -3.31 -20.27 11.58
CA VAL A 342 -3.41 -21.74 11.70
C VAL A 342 -2.16 -22.48 11.25
N ALA A 343 -1.55 -22.05 10.15
CA ALA A 343 -0.44 -22.76 9.54
C ALA A 343 0.49 -21.83 8.73
N SER A 344 1.75 -22.23 8.60
CA SER A 344 2.74 -21.63 7.71
C SER A 344 2.96 -22.49 6.46
N ILE A 345 3.08 -21.83 5.31
CA ILE A 345 3.42 -22.46 4.03
C ILE A 345 4.94 -22.48 3.90
N GLY A 346 5.52 -23.67 3.77
CA GLY A 346 6.97 -23.86 3.70
C GLY A 346 7.56 -23.46 2.35
N LYS A 347 8.84 -23.08 2.34
CA LYS A 347 9.59 -22.68 1.12
C LYS A 347 9.67 -23.77 0.04
N ASN A 348 9.47 -25.03 0.40
CA ASN A 348 9.58 -26.18 -0.51
C ASN A 348 8.24 -26.53 -1.19
N ILE A 349 7.18 -25.76 -0.92
CA ILE A 349 5.85 -25.99 -1.49
C ILE A 349 5.72 -25.18 -2.78
N GLU A 350 5.74 -25.86 -3.93
CA GLU A 350 5.59 -25.22 -5.25
C GLU A 350 4.12 -24.91 -5.58
N LYS A 351 3.20 -25.73 -5.09
CA LYS A 351 1.76 -25.59 -5.33
C LYS A 351 0.95 -25.99 -4.11
N ILE A 352 -0.04 -25.18 -3.77
CA ILE A 352 -1.00 -25.47 -2.71
C ILE A 352 -2.41 -25.11 -3.19
N SER A 353 -3.39 -25.95 -2.85
CA SER A 353 -4.81 -25.71 -3.11
C SER A 353 -5.56 -25.89 -1.81
N LEU A 354 -6.13 -24.80 -1.29
CA LEU A 354 -6.95 -24.80 -0.09
C LEU A 354 -8.42 -24.65 -0.48
N ARG A 355 -9.29 -25.45 0.13
CA ARG A 355 -10.73 -25.39 -0.12
C ARG A 355 -11.46 -25.36 1.21
N SER A 356 -12.48 -24.52 1.26
CA SER A 356 -13.37 -24.36 2.40
C SER A 356 -14.78 -24.70 1.95
N TYR A 357 -15.51 -25.47 2.75
CA TYR A 357 -16.86 -25.90 2.45
C TYR A 357 -17.76 -25.61 3.64
N GLY A 358 -18.94 -25.06 3.36
CA GLY A 358 -20.01 -25.02 4.35
C GLY A 358 -20.48 -26.44 4.69
N LEU A 359 -20.77 -26.69 5.96
CA LEU A 359 -21.34 -27.95 6.41
C LEU A 359 -22.82 -28.03 6.04
N GLN A 360 -23.27 -29.23 5.69
CA GLN A 360 -24.67 -29.53 5.45
C GLN A 360 -25.24 -30.32 6.62
N SER A 361 -26.56 -30.23 6.81
CA SER A 361 -27.24 -31.11 7.75
C SER A 361 -27.09 -32.55 7.30
N GLN A 362 -26.75 -33.43 8.24
CA GLN A 362 -26.54 -34.85 8.00
C GLN A 362 -27.34 -35.72 8.98
N LEU A 363 -27.79 -36.87 8.48
CA LEU A 363 -28.31 -37.99 9.23
C LEU A 363 -27.44 -39.20 8.96
N GLN A 364 -27.07 -39.93 10.00
CA GLN A 364 -26.33 -41.17 9.85
C GLN A 364 -27.00 -42.32 10.60
N PHE A 365 -27.16 -43.44 9.92
CA PHE A 365 -27.53 -44.71 10.52
C PHE A 365 -26.33 -45.65 10.48
N VAL A 366 -26.00 -46.24 11.62
CA VAL A 366 -25.11 -47.41 11.66
C VAL A 366 -25.98 -48.63 11.38
N ILE A 367 -25.80 -49.23 10.20
CA ILE A 367 -26.62 -50.34 9.72
C ILE A 367 -25.77 -51.28 8.87
N THR A 368 -25.89 -52.59 9.11
CA THR A 368 -25.19 -53.61 8.33
C THR A 368 -25.98 -54.00 7.07
N ASP A 369 -25.30 -54.60 6.09
CA ASP A 369 -25.98 -55.09 4.87
C ASP A 369 -27.06 -56.14 5.18
N ASP A 370 -26.85 -56.98 6.20
CA ASP A 370 -27.83 -57.97 6.60
C ASP A 370 -29.07 -57.33 7.26
N GLU A 371 -28.89 -56.26 8.01
CA GLU A 371 -29.99 -55.48 8.57
C GLU A 371 -30.76 -54.73 7.48
N ALA A 372 -30.05 -54.12 6.52
CA ALA A 372 -30.63 -53.41 5.38
C ALA A 372 -31.56 -54.32 4.55
N LYS A 373 -31.18 -55.61 4.35
CA LYS A 373 -32.04 -56.60 3.66
C LYS A 373 -33.38 -56.82 4.35
N THR A 374 -33.46 -56.57 5.65
CA THR A 374 -34.67 -56.81 6.46
C THR A 374 -35.47 -55.54 6.75
N ILE A 375 -35.13 -54.41 6.10
CA ILE A 375 -35.80 -53.12 6.30
C ILE A 375 -37.31 -53.19 6.07
N ASN A 376 -38.07 -52.68 7.03
CA ASN A 376 -39.53 -52.62 7.04
C ASN A 376 -40.06 -51.22 6.74
N SER A 377 -39.53 -50.20 7.41
CA SER A 377 -39.89 -48.80 7.14
C SER A 377 -38.71 -47.86 7.34
N PHE A 378 -38.78 -46.72 6.66
CA PHE A 378 -37.90 -45.58 6.84
C PHE A 378 -38.77 -44.35 7.07
N ASP A 379 -38.56 -43.65 8.19
CA ASP A 379 -39.35 -42.49 8.60
C ASP A 379 -38.42 -41.34 8.97
N LEU A 380 -38.59 -40.20 8.30
CA LEU A 380 -37.76 -39.01 8.40
C LEU A 380 -38.65 -37.79 8.66
N LYS A 381 -38.23 -36.90 9.55
CA LYS A 381 -38.88 -35.60 9.79
C LYS A 381 -37.88 -34.45 9.68
N LEU A 382 -38.22 -33.47 8.86
CA LEU A 382 -37.49 -32.23 8.66
C LEU A 382 -38.01 -31.12 9.58
N ALA A 383 -37.17 -30.13 9.85
CA ALA A 383 -37.49 -29.01 10.74
C ALA A 383 -38.64 -28.12 10.23
N ASN A 384 -38.87 -28.07 8.91
CA ASN A 384 -40.00 -27.36 8.31
C ASN A 384 -41.36 -28.10 8.45
N GLY A 385 -41.38 -29.26 9.10
CA GLY A 385 -42.57 -30.08 9.31
C GLY A 385 -42.83 -31.12 8.23
N ASN A 386 -42.07 -31.13 7.13
CA ASN A 386 -42.16 -32.17 6.11
C ASN A 386 -41.67 -33.51 6.67
N SER A 387 -42.31 -34.59 6.26
CA SER A 387 -41.92 -35.95 6.62
C SER A 387 -41.82 -36.84 5.39
N VAL A 388 -40.85 -37.74 5.39
CA VAL A 388 -40.72 -38.80 4.38
C VAL A 388 -40.92 -40.13 5.10
N SER A 389 -41.96 -40.85 4.73
CA SER A 389 -42.30 -42.16 5.30
C SER A 389 -42.42 -43.19 4.19
N ILE A 390 -41.59 -44.23 4.24
CA ILE A 390 -41.46 -45.26 3.21
C ILE A 390 -41.67 -46.61 3.87
N THR A 391 -42.51 -47.46 3.28
CA THR A 391 -42.71 -48.83 3.75
C THR A 391 -42.22 -49.81 2.69
N PHE A 392 -41.35 -50.73 3.08
CA PHE A 392 -40.78 -51.74 2.21
C PHE A 392 -41.56 -53.03 2.35
N SER A 393 -42.30 -53.44 1.31
CA SER A 393 -43.09 -54.68 1.33
C SER A 393 -42.26 -55.90 0.96
N ASN A 394 -42.42 -57.01 1.69
CA ASN A 394 -41.81 -58.30 1.33
C ASN A 394 -42.32 -58.87 -0.02
N ALA A 395 -43.43 -58.34 -0.55
CA ALA A 395 -43.99 -58.72 -1.84
C ALA A 395 -43.42 -57.91 -3.03
N ASP A 396 -42.60 -56.89 -2.77
CA ASP A 396 -41.98 -56.08 -3.82
C ASP A 396 -40.88 -56.88 -4.52
N LYS A 397 -41.10 -57.18 -5.81
CA LYS A 397 -40.15 -57.91 -6.66
C LYS A 397 -39.29 -57.00 -7.53
N GLY A 398 -39.59 -55.71 -7.59
CA GLY A 398 -38.93 -54.76 -8.48
C GLY A 398 -37.69 -54.09 -7.88
N HIS A 399 -37.70 -53.79 -6.57
CA HIS A 399 -36.68 -52.94 -5.93
C HIS A 399 -36.26 -53.50 -4.58
N LYS A 400 -35.61 -54.67 -4.58
CA LYS A 400 -35.11 -55.30 -3.35
C LYS A 400 -33.87 -54.59 -2.81
N VAL A 401 -33.87 -54.29 -1.52
CA VAL A 401 -32.68 -53.83 -0.79
C VAL A 401 -31.79 -55.04 -0.51
N LEU A 402 -30.62 -55.14 -1.15
CA LEU A 402 -29.66 -56.23 -0.93
C LEU A 402 -28.46 -55.80 -0.08
N SER A 403 -28.21 -54.48 -0.01
CA SER A 403 -27.13 -53.85 0.74
C SER A 403 -27.54 -52.43 1.20
N VAL A 404 -26.73 -51.83 2.06
CA VAL A 404 -26.90 -50.42 2.47
C VAL A 404 -26.75 -49.46 1.28
N LYS A 405 -25.90 -49.82 0.30
CA LYS A 405 -25.75 -49.06 -0.95
C LYS A 405 -27.04 -49.08 -1.77
N ASP A 406 -27.66 -50.25 -1.93
CA ASP A 406 -28.92 -50.37 -2.67
C ASP A 406 -30.05 -49.59 -1.99
N LEU A 407 -30.06 -49.56 -0.65
CA LEU A 407 -30.98 -48.72 0.10
C LEU A 407 -30.78 -47.23 -0.23
N ALA A 408 -29.54 -46.74 -0.23
CA ALA A 408 -29.24 -45.36 -0.61
C ALA A 408 -29.64 -45.05 -2.07
N ASP A 409 -29.36 -45.97 -3.00
CA ASP A 409 -29.71 -45.81 -4.41
C ASP A 409 -31.24 -45.76 -4.59
N ILE A 410 -32.00 -46.59 -3.88
CA ILE A 410 -33.47 -46.53 -3.86
C ILE A 410 -33.96 -45.18 -3.33
N LEU A 411 -33.40 -44.70 -2.21
CA LEU A 411 -33.77 -43.40 -1.63
C LEU A 411 -33.51 -42.24 -2.62
N ASN A 412 -32.41 -42.29 -3.36
CA ASN A 412 -32.06 -41.29 -4.38
C ASN A 412 -32.84 -41.41 -5.69
N SER A 413 -33.34 -42.60 -6.03
CA SER A 413 -33.98 -42.88 -7.32
C SER A 413 -35.35 -42.20 -7.50
N GLY A 414 -36.01 -41.81 -6.41
CA GLY A 414 -37.38 -41.33 -6.42
C GLY A 414 -38.42 -42.39 -6.85
N VAL A 415 -38.01 -43.65 -6.93
CA VAL A 415 -38.89 -44.79 -7.22
C VAL A 415 -39.44 -45.33 -5.91
N SER A 416 -40.73 -45.65 -5.88
CA SER A 416 -41.47 -45.99 -4.67
C SER A 416 -41.56 -47.49 -4.38
N PRO A 417 -40.74 -48.04 -3.48
CA PRO A 417 -41.03 -49.31 -2.82
C PRO A 417 -42.46 -49.33 -2.28
N GLY A 418 -43.26 -50.31 -2.70
CA GLY A 418 -44.58 -50.56 -2.10
C GLY A 418 -45.73 -49.56 -2.40
N GLY A 419 -45.56 -48.55 -3.27
CA GLY A 419 -46.69 -47.86 -3.93
C GLY A 419 -47.02 -46.40 -3.57
N ASN A 420 -46.27 -45.71 -2.70
CA ASN A 420 -46.44 -44.26 -2.46
C ASN A 420 -45.25 -43.45 -2.97
N SER A 421 -45.50 -42.40 -3.77
CA SER A 421 -44.48 -41.48 -4.32
C SER A 421 -43.69 -40.78 -3.22
N PHE A 422 -42.37 -40.96 -3.19
CA PHE A 422 -41.43 -40.14 -2.43
C PHE A 422 -40.26 -39.77 -3.32
N SER A 423 -39.68 -38.59 -3.11
CA SER A 423 -38.46 -38.20 -3.79
C SER A 423 -37.57 -37.44 -2.82
N PHE A 424 -36.34 -37.94 -2.61
CA PHE A 424 -35.34 -37.24 -1.81
C PHE A 424 -34.93 -35.93 -2.49
N SER A 425 -34.81 -35.92 -3.82
CA SER A 425 -34.43 -34.74 -4.58
C SER A 425 -35.44 -33.60 -4.47
N SER A 426 -36.75 -33.89 -4.33
CA SER A 426 -37.76 -32.84 -4.11
C SER A 426 -37.65 -32.15 -2.75
N TYR A 427 -36.97 -32.77 -1.79
CA TYR A 427 -36.70 -32.21 -0.47
C TYR A 427 -35.23 -31.76 -0.30
N GLY A 428 -34.45 -31.73 -1.38
CA GLY A 428 -33.01 -31.38 -1.32
C GLY A 428 -32.16 -32.41 -0.57
N LEU A 429 -32.61 -33.66 -0.50
CA LEU A 429 -31.94 -34.75 0.21
C LEU A 429 -31.14 -35.62 -0.75
N VAL A 430 -30.01 -36.13 -0.29
CA VAL A 430 -29.19 -37.13 -0.98
C VAL A 430 -28.70 -38.18 0.02
N ALA A 431 -28.87 -39.45 -0.30
CA ALA A 431 -28.39 -40.58 0.49
C ALA A 431 -27.09 -41.18 -0.07
N SER A 432 -26.27 -41.77 0.79
CA SER A 432 -25.09 -42.56 0.43
C SER A 432 -24.94 -43.73 1.39
N GLY A 433 -24.68 -44.92 0.85
CA GLY A 433 -24.49 -46.15 1.62
C GLY A 433 -23.08 -46.71 1.39
N ALA A 434 -22.22 -46.63 2.41
CA ALA A 434 -20.86 -47.14 2.38
C ALA A 434 -20.31 -47.35 3.81
N ASN A 435 -19.30 -48.23 3.96
CA ASN A 435 -18.58 -48.44 5.23
C ASN A 435 -19.47 -48.79 6.44
N GLY A 436 -20.55 -49.55 6.24
CA GLY A 436 -21.47 -49.95 7.33
C GLY A 436 -22.36 -48.83 7.86
N ALA A 437 -22.53 -47.76 7.09
CA ALA A 437 -23.43 -46.67 7.43
C ALA A 437 -24.27 -46.20 6.23
N LEU A 438 -25.49 -45.76 6.51
CA LEU A 438 -26.33 -44.98 5.60
C LEU A 438 -26.27 -43.51 6.05
N THR A 439 -25.73 -42.64 5.20
CA THR A 439 -25.65 -41.20 5.45
C THR A 439 -26.60 -40.46 4.52
N ILE A 440 -27.36 -39.50 5.03
CA ILE A 440 -28.27 -38.65 4.26
C ILE A 440 -27.90 -37.19 4.53
N ALA A 441 -27.60 -36.43 3.49
CA ALA A 441 -27.32 -35.00 3.55
C ALA A 441 -28.53 -34.20 3.05
N SER A 442 -28.70 -32.99 3.58
CA SER A 442 -29.75 -32.04 3.19
C SER A 442 -29.13 -30.69 2.81
N SER A 443 -29.48 -30.18 1.63
CA SER A 443 -29.07 -28.85 1.17
C SER A 443 -29.99 -27.72 1.65
N ASP A 444 -31.18 -28.05 2.14
CA ASP A 444 -32.26 -27.08 2.39
C ASP A 444 -32.64 -27.02 3.89
N GLN A 445 -32.92 -28.18 4.51
CA GLN A 445 -33.57 -28.24 5.83
C GLN A 445 -32.80 -29.06 6.86
N ASN A 446 -32.87 -28.63 8.12
CA ASN A 446 -32.35 -29.38 9.25
C ASN A 446 -33.20 -30.62 9.53
N PHE A 447 -32.58 -31.66 10.07
CA PHE A 447 -33.26 -32.88 10.48
C PHE A 447 -33.77 -32.79 11.91
N THR A 448 -35.00 -33.21 12.17
CA THR A 448 -35.56 -33.28 13.53
C THR A 448 -35.38 -34.67 14.12
N SER A 449 -35.76 -35.69 13.35
CA SER A 449 -35.60 -37.09 13.73
C SER A 449 -35.65 -37.97 12.49
N SER A 450 -35.06 -39.15 12.58
CA SER A 450 -35.22 -40.20 11.57
C SER A 450 -35.05 -41.57 12.21
N ASN A 451 -35.82 -42.56 11.76
CA ASN A 451 -35.73 -43.92 12.22
C ASN A 451 -35.93 -44.94 11.08
N ILE A 452 -35.27 -46.09 11.22
CA ILE A 452 -35.42 -47.24 10.33
C ILE A 452 -35.96 -48.40 11.16
N SER A 453 -37.09 -48.96 10.76
CA SER A 453 -37.56 -50.22 11.33
C SER A 453 -37.03 -51.38 10.51
N THR A 454 -36.41 -52.36 11.15
CA THR A 454 -35.97 -53.62 10.54
C THR A 454 -36.75 -54.79 11.14
N ARG A 455 -36.99 -55.83 10.33
CA ARG A 455 -37.70 -57.04 10.80
C ARG A 455 -36.82 -57.93 11.68
N ALA A 456 -35.50 -57.79 11.59
CA ALA A 456 -34.55 -58.60 12.36
C ALA A 456 -34.05 -57.91 13.64
N SER A 457 -33.78 -56.60 13.61
CA SER A 457 -33.10 -55.87 14.69
C SER A 457 -33.97 -54.80 15.38
N GLY A 458 -35.24 -54.64 15.00
CA GLY A 458 -36.13 -53.62 15.57
C GLY A 458 -35.88 -52.22 14.98
N THR A 459 -36.13 -51.16 15.76
CA THR A 459 -36.01 -49.76 15.31
C THR A 459 -34.63 -49.18 15.58
N LEU A 460 -33.95 -48.72 14.53
CA LEU A 460 -32.69 -47.99 14.55
C LEU A 460 -32.99 -46.49 14.50
N ASN A 461 -32.42 -45.71 15.42
CA ASN A 461 -32.52 -44.26 15.40
C ASN A 461 -31.30 -43.65 14.71
N ALA A 462 -31.51 -42.58 13.94
CA ALA A 462 -30.42 -41.87 13.31
C ALA A 462 -29.64 -40.99 14.29
N ILE A 463 -28.36 -40.79 14.01
CA ILE A 463 -27.54 -39.73 14.55
C ILE A 463 -27.82 -38.48 13.71
N VAL A 464 -28.37 -37.44 14.34
CA VAL A 464 -28.67 -36.15 13.70
C VAL A 464 -27.51 -35.19 13.92
N SER A 465 -26.96 -34.65 12.84
CA SER A 465 -25.92 -33.61 12.87
C SER A 465 -26.39 -32.41 12.06
N ASN A 466 -26.93 -31.40 12.75
CA ASN A 466 -27.32 -30.14 12.13
C ASN A 466 -26.27 -29.06 12.40
N PRO A 467 -25.63 -28.48 11.38
CA PRO A 467 -24.72 -27.37 11.55
C PRO A 467 -25.48 -26.13 12.03
N THR A 468 -24.80 -25.32 12.85
CA THR A 468 -25.20 -23.96 13.21
C THR A 468 -25.23 -23.06 11.98
N ALA A 469 -25.84 -21.87 12.10
CA ALA A 469 -25.89 -20.91 11.00
C ALA A 469 -24.47 -20.54 10.49
N SER A 470 -23.50 -20.39 11.40
CA SER A 470 -22.11 -20.11 11.04
C SER A 470 -21.40 -21.27 10.35
N GLU A 471 -21.72 -22.52 10.70
CA GLU A 471 -21.11 -23.70 10.10
C GLU A 471 -21.66 -24.03 8.70
N LYS A 472 -22.81 -23.48 8.33
CA LYS A 472 -23.37 -23.60 6.97
C LYS A 472 -22.61 -22.74 5.95
N GLU A 473 -21.93 -21.70 6.42
CA GLU A 473 -21.09 -20.85 5.58
C GLU A 473 -19.68 -21.44 5.48
N ALA A 474 -19.06 -21.29 4.30
CA ALA A 474 -17.65 -21.64 4.15
C ALA A 474 -16.78 -20.63 4.91
N THR A 475 -15.75 -21.12 5.62
CA THR A 475 -14.75 -20.25 6.27
C THR A 475 -13.94 -19.48 5.23
N ASN A 476 -13.72 -18.18 5.47
CA ASN A 476 -12.80 -17.37 4.69
C ASN A 476 -11.34 -17.80 4.94
N ILE A 477 -10.62 -18.13 3.88
CA ILE A 477 -9.19 -18.44 3.95
C ILE A 477 -8.42 -17.19 3.57
N ASN A 478 -7.61 -16.69 4.50
CA ASN A 478 -6.74 -15.54 4.29
C ASN A 478 -5.28 -15.99 4.28
N ILE A 479 -4.53 -15.63 3.24
CA ILE A 479 -3.12 -15.99 3.06
C ILE A 479 -2.27 -14.73 3.10
N PHE A 480 -1.21 -14.77 3.92
CA PHE A 480 -0.30 -13.66 4.11
C PHE A 480 1.15 -14.05 3.83
N THR A 481 1.92 -13.10 3.32
CA THR A 481 3.38 -13.16 3.46
C THR A 481 3.76 -12.74 4.88
N ARG A 482 4.91 -13.23 5.37
CA ARG A 482 5.37 -12.93 6.74
C ARG A 482 5.72 -11.46 6.97
N GLU A 483 5.86 -10.67 5.91
CA GLU A 483 6.07 -9.22 5.98
C GLU A 483 4.74 -8.43 6.04
N GLY A 484 3.59 -9.11 6.03
CA GLY A 484 2.27 -8.51 6.21
C GLY A 484 1.49 -8.24 4.91
N LYS A 485 1.91 -8.77 3.76
CA LYS A 485 1.13 -8.65 2.51
C LYS A 485 0.01 -9.68 2.51
N HIS A 486 -1.24 -9.22 2.38
CA HIS A 486 -2.41 -10.06 2.21
C HIS A 486 -2.56 -10.39 0.72
N ILE A 487 -2.41 -11.66 0.35
CA ILE A 487 -2.34 -12.08 -1.06
C ILE A 487 -3.59 -12.85 -1.53
N ALA A 488 -4.33 -13.47 -0.63
CA ALA A 488 -5.58 -14.16 -0.97
C ALA A 488 -6.56 -14.08 0.21
N GLY A 489 -7.85 -13.87 -0.06
CA GLY A 489 -8.89 -13.80 0.96
C GLY A 489 -9.82 -12.60 0.79
N VAL A 490 -10.29 -12.08 1.93
CA VAL A 490 -11.18 -10.91 2.00
C VAL A 490 -10.56 -9.80 2.85
N PRO A 491 -10.83 -8.51 2.58
CA PRO A 491 -10.31 -7.43 3.41
C PRO A 491 -10.63 -7.60 4.90
N LEU A 492 -9.73 -7.14 5.77
CA LEU A 492 -9.86 -7.26 7.23
C LEU A 492 -10.04 -5.90 7.89
N LYS A 493 -10.83 -5.85 8.96
CA LYS A 493 -10.97 -4.64 9.78
C LYS A 493 -9.70 -4.39 10.60
N VAL A 494 -9.55 -3.14 11.04
CA VAL A 494 -8.40 -2.69 11.84
C VAL A 494 -8.14 -3.55 13.07
N GLN A 495 -9.20 -3.90 13.78
CA GLN A 495 -9.12 -4.76 14.97
C GLN A 495 -8.61 -6.16 14.65
N ASP A 496 -9.01 -6.72 13.49
CA ASP A 496 -8.71 -8.10 13.11
C ASP A 496 -7.25 -8.23 12.66
N TYR A 497 -6.81 -7.35 11.74
CA TYR A 497 -5.43 -7.41 11.29
C TYR A 497 -4.44 -6.99 12.40
N SER A 498 -4.83 -6.11 13.33
CA SER A 498 -3.95 -5.74 14.45
C SER A 498 -3.75 -6.88 15.44
N ALA A 499 -4.76 -7.76 15.59
CA ALA A 499 -4.64 -8.98 16.37
C ALA A 499 -3.87 -10.09 15.63
N LEU A 500 -3.88 -10.09 14.29
CA LEU A 500 -3.23 -11.10 13.47
C LEU A 500 -1.75 -10.81 13.16
N ILE A 501 -1.39 -9.58 12.78
CA ILE A 501 -0.03 -9.24 12.34
C ILE A 501 0.88 -9.01 13.55
N ASN A 502 1.43 -10.10 14.08
CA ASN A 502 2.42 -10.10 15.15
C ASN A 502 3.35 -11.32 15.08
N THR A 503 4.43 -11.29 15.86
CA THR A 503 5.44 -12.36 15.85
C THR A 503 4.93 -13.69 16.41
N GLU A 504 3.94 -13.68 17.31
CA GLU A 504 3.34 -14.92 17.86
C GLU A 504 2.55 -15.68 16.79
N ASN A 505 1.99 -14.96 15.82
CA ASN A 505 1.31 -15.50 14.65
C ASN A 505 2.26 -15.74 13.46
N GLY A 506 3.58 -15.73 13.68
CA GLY A 506 4.58 -16.08 12.67
C GLY A 506 5.02 -14.92 11.76
N PHE A 507 4.52 -13.70 11.93
CA PHE A 507 4.96 -12.53 11.16
C PHE A 507 6.34 -12.03 11.61
N PHE A 508 7.01 -11.25 10.76
CA PHE A 508 8.21 -10.53 11.15
C PHE A 508 7.89 -9.36 12.10
N SER A 509 8.86 -8.93 12.88
CA SER A 509 8.68 -7.81 13.83
C SER A 509 8.41 -6.48 13.13
N ASP A 510 8.84 -6.33 11.88
CA ASP A 510 8.60 -5.17 11.03
C ASP A 510 7.45 -5.39 10.02
N ALA A 511 6.64 -6.45 10.21
CA ALA A 511 5.53 -6.73 9.33
C ALA A 511 4.47 -5.61 9.39
N VAL A 512 4.00 -5.18 8.22
CA VAL A 512 2.98 -4.15 8.08
C VAL A 512 1.87 -4.68 7.20
N TYR A 513 0.65 -4.68 7.75
CA TYR A 513 -0.54 -5.07 7.00
C TYR A 513 -0.69 -4.22 5.74
N ASN A 514 -0.81 -4.89 4.60
CA ASN A 514 -1.10 -4.31 3.30
C ASN A 514 -1.98 -5.27 2.51
N ALA A 515 -3.12 -4.76 2.07
CA ALA A 515 -4.18 -5.48 1.40
C ALA A 515 -4.28 -5.15 -0.11
N GLU A 516 -3.32 -4.41 -0.67
CA GLU A 516 -3.28 -4.03 -2.09
C GLU A 516 -3.25 -5.26 -3.01
N TYR A 517 -2.68 -6.37 -2.53
CA TYR A 517 -2.44 -7.60 -3.30
C TYR A 517 -3.49 -8.69 -3.08
N ILE A 518 -4.61 -8.38 -2.40
CA ILE A 518 -5.65 -9.38 -2.17
C ILE A 518 -6.14 -9.92 -3.51
N ASN A 519 -6.10 -11.26 -3.64
CA ASN A 519 -6.51 -12.03 -4.81
C ASN A 519 -5.79 -11.60 -6.10
N GLN A 520 -4.55 -11.14 -5.96
CA GLN A 520 -3.67 -10.76 -7.06
C GLN A 520 -2.33 -11.49 -6.95
N ASP A 521 -1.66 -11.62 -8.09
CA ASP A 521 -0.32 -12.16 -8.14
C ASP A 521 0.65 -11.28 -7.34
N TYR A 522 1.54 -11.92 -6.59
CA TYR A 522 2.56 -11.24 -5.80
C TYR A 522 3.93 -11.84 -6.06
N ARG A 523 4.80 -11.06 -6.70
CA ARG A 523 6.14 -11.48 -7.15
C ARG A 523 6.06 -12.70 -8.07
N ASN A 524 6.50 -13.87 -7.61
CA ASN A 524 6.49 -15.12 -8.36
C ASN A 524 5.42 -16.10 -7.84
N VAL A 525 4.47 -15.60 -7.04
CA VAL A 525 3.32 -16.38 -6.57
C VAL A 525 2.13 -16.03 -7.43
N GLU A 526 1.65 -17.02 -8.17
CA GLU A 526 0.37 -16.94 -8.90
C GLU A 526 -0.77 -17.24 -7.93
N VAL A 527 -1.77 -16.35 -7.88
CA VAL A 527 -2.93 -16.49 -6.99
C VAL A 527 -4.19 -16.68 -7.80
N GLN A 528 -4.86 -17.80 -7.59
CA GLN A 528 -6.19 -18.07 -8.13
C GLN A 528 -7.16 -18.26 -6.97
N ALA A 529 -8.08 -17.31 -6.82
CA ALA A 529 -9.14 -17.35 -5.83
C ALA A 529 -10.50 -17.55 -6.51
N THR A 530 -11.41 -18.26 -5.84
CA THR A 530 -12.80 -18.38 -6.28
C THR A 530 -13.68 -18.21 -5.06
N ASN A 531 -14.39 -17.10 -5.02
CA ASN A 531 -15.32 -16.77 -3.95
C ASN A 531 -16.77 -16.88 -4.45
N VAL A 532 -17.70 -17.03 -3.52
CA VAL A 532 -19.14 -17.08 -3.83
C VAL A 532 -19.68 -15.68 -4.18
N ASN A 533 -19.02 -14.63 -3.69
CA ASN A 533 -19.35 -13.23 -3.97
C ASN A 533 -18.68 -12.76 -5.26
N SER A 534 -19.34 -11.86 -6.00
CA SER A 534 -18.80 -11.26 -7.22
C SER A 534 -17.73 -10.21 -6.91
N ASP A 535 -16.71 -10.10 -7.75
CA ASP A 535 -15.77 -8.99 -7.70
C ASP A 535 -16.47 -7.68 -8.10
N PHE A 536 -16.32 -6.65 -7.28
CA PHE A 536 -16.89 -5.33 -7.51
C PHE A 536 -15.88 -4.47 -8.28
N ILE A 537 -16.35 -3.81 -9.33
CA ILE A 537 -15.52 -2.93 -10.16
C ILE A 537 -16.22 -1.59 -10.34
N LEU A 538 -15.54 -0.51 -9.96
CA LEU A 538 -15.96 0.86 -10.20
C LEU A 538 -14.93 1.57 -11.08
N ILE A 539 -15.37 2.16 -12.19
CA ILE A 539 -14.52 3.03 -13.03
C ILE A 539 -15.05 4.46 -12.94
N THR A 540 -14.19 5.40 -12.55
CA THR A 540 -14.58 6.80 -12.32
C THR A 540 -13.43 7.79 -12.59
N GLY A 541 -13.64 9.09 -12.36
CA GLY A 541 -12.57 10.09 -12.28
C GLY A 541 -12.06 10.67 -13.61
N HIS A 542 -12.66 10.34 -14.74
CA HIS A 542 -12.22 10.82 -16.06
C HIS A 542 -12.71 12.26 -16.36
N SER A 543 -11.93 13.04 -17.11
CA SER A 543 -12.35 14.37 -17.55
C SER A 543 -11.69 14.81 -18.86
N ALA A 544 -12.32 15.75 -19.56
CA ALA A 544 -11.74 16.44 -20.71
C ALA A 544 -12.05 17.95 -20.59
N SER A 545 -11.01 18.80 -20.66
CA SER A 545 -11.12 20.25 -20.53
C SER A 545 -10.21 20.98 -21.51
N ARG A 546 -10.47 22.26 -21.80
CA ARG A 546 -9.69 23.05 -22.76
C ARG A 546 -8.36 23.55 -22.22
N SER A 547 -8.37 24.10 -21.01
CA SER A 547 -7.23 24.86 -20.46
C SER A 547 -6.49 24.11 -19.36
N SER A 548 -7.24 23.51 -18.44
CA SER A 548 -6.72 22.90 -17.21
C SER A 548 -7.61 21.76 -16.75
N ASN A 549 -7.02 20.84 -16.00
CA ASN A 549 -7.76 19.78 -15.33
C ASN A 549 -8.88 20.38 -14.44
N PRO A 550 -10.15 20.03 -14.68
CA PRO A 550 -11.32 20.61 -14.03
C PRO A 550 -11.66 19.97 -12.67
N VAL A 551 -10.87 19.00 -12.19
CA VAL A 551 -11.10 18.35 -10.89
C VAL A 551 -11.14 19.41 -9.78
N ALA A 552 -12.24 19.42 -9.03
CA ALA A 552 -12.39 20.25 -7.85
C ALA A 552 -11.81 19.55 -6.61
N ALA A 553 -11.46 20.33 -5.59
CA ALA A 553 -11.03 19.73 -4.32
C ALA A 553 -12.18 18.95 -3.70
N GLN A 554 -11.93 17.71 -3.31
CA GLN A 554 -12.94 16.81 -2.74
C GLN A 554 -12.31 15.84 -1.75
N THR A 555 -13.13 15.35 -0.82
CA THR A 555 -12.76 14.27 0.09
C THR A 555 -13.52 13.02 -0.31
N LEU A 556 -12.79 11.94 -0.57
CA LEU A 556 -13.34 10.60 -0.77
C LEU A 556 -13.38 9.89 0.58
N SER A 557 -14.53 9.31 0.91
CA SER A 557 -14.69 8.44 2.08
C SER A 557 -14.83 7.01 1.59
N VAL A 558 -14.02 6.11 2.14
CA VAL A 558 -14.03 4.67 1.86
C VAL A 558 -14.65 3.96 3.05
N ASP A 559 -15.77 3.28 2.81
CA ASP A 559 -16.38 2.30 3.69
C ASP A 559 -16.28 0.96 2.96
N THR A 560 -15.38 0.11 3.40
CA THR A 560 -15.03 -1.15 2.73
C THR A 560 -16.06 -2.24 3.00
N PHE A 561 -16.82 -2.11 4.10
CA PHE A 561 -17.71 -3.16 4.58
C PHE A 561 -19.18 -2.79 4.44
N ASN A 562 -19.46 -1.61 3.88
CA ASN A 562 -20.79 -1.02 3.70
C ASN A 562 -21.62 -1.09 5.00
N ASP A 563 -20.96 -0.84 6.14
CA ASP A 563 -21.57 -0.89 7.47
C ASP A 563 -21.87 0.51 8.05
N GLY A 564 -21.63 1.55 7.25
CA GLY A 564 -21.81 2.95 7.61
C GLY A 564 -20.62 3.54 8.34
N VAL A 565 -19.53 2.79 8.52
CA VAL A 565 -18.29 3.27 9.14
C VAL A 565 -17.26 3.59 8.05
N VAL A 566 -16.79 4.83 8.05
CA VAL A 566 -15.70 5.25 7.14
C VAL A 566 -14.38 4.70 7.67
N ASP A 567 -13.81 3.74 6.94
CA ASP A 567 -12.49 3.14 7.24
C ASP A 567 -11.35 4.11 6.92
N GLN A 568 -11.46 4.84 5.82
CA GLN A 568 -10.40 5.73 5.35
C GLN A 568 -10.96 6.94 4.60
N THR A 569 -10.31 8.09 4.73
CA THR A 569 -10.58 9.28 3.92
C THR A 569 -9.38 9.64 3.06
N LEU A 570 -9.62 10.08 1.83
CA LEU A 570 -8.61 10.58 0.90
C LEU A 570 -8.95 12.01 0.51
N SER A 571 -7.96 12.91 0.54
CA SER A 571 -8.15 14.30 0.13
C SER A 571 -7.58 14.47 -1.26
N ILE A 572 -8.43 14.82 -2.21
CA ILE A 572 -8.06 15.08 -3.60
C ILE A 572 -8.07 16.60 -3.81
N PRO A 573 -6.91 17.26 -3.96
CA PRO A 573 -6.83 18.69 -4.27
C PRO A 573 -7.41 19.05 -5.65
N ILE A 574 -7.59 20.35 -5.88
CA ILE A 574 -7.94 20.88 -7.21
C ILE A 574 -6.93 20.43 -8.27
N SER A 575 -7.42 20.17 -9.48
CA SER A 575 -6.62 19.81 -10.65
C SER A 575 -5.69 18.61 -10.45
N SER A 576 -6.06 17.68 -9.57
CA SER A 576 -5.35 16.41 -9.36
C SER A 576 -5.52 15.49 -10.56
N SER A 577 -4.41 14.90 -11.04
CA SER A 577 -4.43 13.85 -12.06
C SER A 577 -4.88 12.51 -11.47
N SER A 578 -5.22 11.56 -12.34
CA SER A 578 -5.57 10.19 -11.91
C SER A 578 -4.39 9.49 -11.22
N GLN A 579 -3.16 9.84 -11.61
CA GLN A 579 -1.93 9.40 -10.94
C GLN A 579 -1.87 9.88 -9.49
N PHE A 580 -2.23 11.14 -9.23
CA PHE A 580 -2.26 11.67 -7.87
C PHE A 580 -3.27 10.89 -7.02
N THR A 581 -4.48 10.68 -7.52
CA THR A 581 -5.50 9.92 -6.80
C THR A 581 -5.09 8.45 -6.60
N LEU A 582 -4.47 7.82 -7.60
CA LEU A 582 -3.91 6.47 -7.47
C LEU A 582 -2.86 6.41 -6.36
N LYS A 583 -1.94 7.37 -6.34
CA LYS A 583 -0.91 7.48 -5.30
C LYS A 583 -1.53 7.61 -3.92
N GLU A 584 -2.48 8.54 -3.74
CA GLU A 584 -3.19 8.72 -2.47
C GLU A 584 -3.89 7.41 -2.05
N PHE A 585 -4.49 6.68 -2.99
CA PHE A 585 -5.13 5.41 -2.72
C PHE A 585 -4.14 4.35 -2.25
N LYS A 586 -3.00 4.21 -2.93
CA LYS A 586 -1.95 3.26 -2.54
C LYS A 586 -1.31 3.62 -1.19
N GLU A 587 -1.10 4.90 -0.91
CA GLU A 587 -0.48 5.33 0.35
C GLU A 587 -1.43 5.24 1.54
N LYS A 588 -2.68 5.68 1.37
CA LYS A 588 -3.63 5.83 2.49
C LYS A 588 -4.65 4.71 2.60
N ALA A 589 -5.06 4.12 1.48
CA ALA A 589 -6.09 3.08 1.43
C ALA A 589 -5.54 1.67 1.16
N SER A 590 -4.22 1.45 1.17
CA SER A 590 -3.63 0.11 1.00
C SER A 590 -4.07 -0.93 2.05
N LYS A 591 -4.68 -0.49 3.16
CA LYS A 591 -5.23 -1.39 4.20
C LYS A 591 -6.70 -1.71 4.00
N THR A 592 -7.39 -1.03 3.08
CA THR A 592 -8.81 -1.25 2.81
C THR A 592 -9.04 -2.51 1.98
N GLY A 593 -8.03 -2.99 1.25
CA GLY A 593 -8.20 -4.14 0.37
C GLY A 593 -8.92 -3.84 -0.95
N ILE A 594 -9.18 -2.55 -1.21
CA ILE A 594 -9.56 -2.07 -2.53
C ILE A 594 -8.27 -1.90 -3.35
N ALA A 595 -8.22 -2.54 -4.50
CA ALA A 595 -7.15 -2.34 -5.47
C ALA A 595 -7.52 -1.19 -6.40
N ALA A 596 -6.54 -0.35 -6.72
CA ALA A 596 -6.72 0.81 -7.59
C ALA A 596 -5.74 0.77 -8.76
N GLU A 597 -6.25 1.09 -9.94
CA GLU A 597 -5.48 1.25 -11.18
C GLU A 597 -5.87 2.56 -11.84
N ALA A 598 -4.91 3.34 -12.31
CA ALA A 598 -5.17 4.54 -13.10
C ALA A 598 -4.43 4.45 -14.44
N VAL A 599 -5.11 4.90 -15.49
CA VAL A 599 -4.51 5.05 -16.81
C VAL A 599 -5.17 6.23 -17.51
N THR A 600 -4.38 7.05 -18.17
CA THR A 600 -4.92 8.12 -19.02
C THR A 600 -4.80 7.68 -20.47
N ARG A 601 -5.95 7.39 -21.09
CA ARG A 601 -6.05 7.04 -22.51
C ARG A 601 -6.91 8.04 -23.23
N VAL A 602 -6.45 8.54 -24.36
CA VAL A 602 -7.18 9.47 -25.22
C VAL A 602 -7.19 8.93 -26.64
N SER A 603 -8.35 8.53 -27.13
CA SER A 603 -8.55 8.17 -28.53
C SER A 603 -8.74 9.43 -29.35
N LEU A 604 -7.94 9.61 -30.40
CA LEU A 604 -8.20 10.58 -31.45
C LEU A 604 -9.00 9.89 -32.56
N ASP A 605 -10.21 10.38 -32.80
CA ASP A 605 -11.06 9.93 -33.89
C ASP A 605 -10.37 10.17 -35.26
N PRO A 606 -10.79 9.43 -36.31
CA PRO A 606 -10.18 9.57 -37.63
C PRO A 606 -10.12 11.01 -38.10
N ILE A 607 -8.95 11.43 -38.59
CA ILE A 607 -8.78 12.70 -39.28
C ILE A 607 -9.05 12.43 -40.76
N ASP A 608 -10.29 12.65 -41.17
CA ASP A 608 -10.71 12.41 -42.55
C ASP A 608 -9.92 13.31 -43.49
N VAL A 609 -9.04 12.76 -44.32
CA VAL A 609 -8.31 13.51 -45.36
C VAL A 609 -8.45 12.80 -46.70
N THR A 610 -8.67 13.56 -47.77
CA THR A 610 -8.73 13.05 -49.15
C THR A 610 -7.38 13.13 -49.86
N ILE A 611 -6.50 14.01 -49.39
CA ILE A 611 -5.13 14.22 -49.86
C ILE A 611 -4.24 14.25 -48.62
N SER A 612 -3.03 13.71 -48.72
CA SER A 612 -2.05 13.77 -47.63
C SER A 612 -1.87 15.19 -47.10
N GLY A 613 -1.80 15.34 -45.79
CA GLY A 613 -1.64 16.62 -45.11
C GLY A 613 -0.72 16.51 -43.90
N THR A 614 -0.55 17.59 -43.16
CA THR A 614 0.33 17.62 -41.97
C THR A 614 -0.50 17.77 -40.71
N ALA A 615 -0.26 16.90 -39.73
CA ALA A 615 -0.77 17.03 -38.38
C ALA A 615 0.37 17.35 -37.42
N SER A 616 0.19 18.35 -36.57
CA SER A 616 1.18 18.74 -35.56
C SER A 616 0.53 19.07 -34.23
N MET A 617 1.23 18.79 -33.13
CA MET A 617 0.79 19.11 -31.78
C MET A 617 1.97 19.12 -30.81
N SER A 618 1.83 19.80 -29.68
CA SER A 618 2.74 19.70 -28.54
C SER A 618 2.09 18.87 -27.44
N ILE A 619 2.80 17.86 -26.94
CA ILE A 619 2.32 16.93 -25.91
C ILE A 619 3.17 17.04 -24.65
N THR A 620 2.50 17.02 -23.50
CA THR A 620 3.11 16.87 -22.17
C THR A 620 2.20 16.00 -21.30
N ALA A 621 2.80 15.30 -20.32
CA ALA A 621 2.08 14.66 -19.23
C ALA A 621 2.77 14.92 -17.89
N GLY A 622 1.97 15.25 -16.87
CA GLY A 622 2.46 15.56 -15.52
C GLY A 622 3.45 16.74 -15.50
N LEU A 623 4.61 16.56 -14.87
CA LEU A 623 5.67 17.57 -14.76
C LEU A 623 6.70 17.52 -15.90
N ARG A 624 6.45 16.73 -16.95
CA ARG A 624 7.38 16.54 -18.06
C ARG A 624 7.34 17.70 -19.04
N ASP A 625 8.45 17.93 -19.74
CA ASP A 625 8.54 18.99 -20.74
C ASP A 625 7.60 18.73 -21.92
N ALA A 626 6.99 19.81 -22.43
CA ALA A 626 6.17 19.74 -23.63
C ALA A 626 7.05 19.57 -24.87
N VAL A 627 6.74 18.56 -25.69
CA VAL A 627 7.49 18.27 -26.91
C VAL A 627 6.57 18.42 -28.12
N SER A 628 7.02 19.17 -29.12
CA SER A 628 6.28 19.35 -30.38
C SER A 628 6.58 18.23 -31.36
N VAL A 629 5.53 17.71 -31.97
CA VAL A 629 5.56 16.62 -32.94
C VAL A 629 4.84 17.08 -34.20
N SER A 630 5.35 16.70 -35.37
CA SER A 630 4.73 16.98 -36.67
C SER A 630 4.96 15.79 -37.60
N ALA A 631 3.92 15.36 -38.30
CA ALA A 631 3.98 14.24 -39.22
C ALA A 631 3.01 14.43 -40.41
N THR A 632 3.37 13.81 -41.53
CA THR A 632 2.46 13.69 -42.68
C THR A 632 1.44 12.59 -42.41
N ILE A 633 0.15 12.94 -42.45
CA ILE A 633 -0.98 12.00 -42.40
C ILE A 633 -1.48 11.71 -43.82
N ILE A 634 -1.92 10.48 -44.05
CA ILE A 634 -2.36 9.96 -45.35
C ILE A 634 -3.83 9.52 -45.20
N PRO A 635 -4.66 9.52 -46.27
CA PRO A 635 -6.02 8.98 -46.19
C PRO A 635 -6.05 7.60 -45.52
N ASP A 636 -6.88 7.46 -44.48
CA ASP A 636 -7.07 6.25 -43.68
C ASP A 636 -5.82 5.68 -42.97
N ASP A 637 -4.71 6.42 -42.87
CA ASP A 637 -3.49 5.94 -42.20
C ASP A 637 -2.79 7.04 -41.36
N LEU A 638 -2.82 6.86 -40.04
CA LEU A 638 -2.14 7.71 -39.06
C LEU A 638 -0.81 7.13 -38.53
N SER A 639 -0.28 6.05 -39.13
CA SER A 639 0.92 5.36 -38.63
C SER A 639 2.14 6.27 -38.53
N ASN A 640 2.30 7.21 -39.47
CA ASN A 640 3.41 8.18 -39.43
C ASN A 640 3.34 9.07 -38.19
N LEU A 641 2.15 9.57 -37.85
CA LEU A 641 1.95 10.40 -36.66
C LEU A 641 2.20 9.59 -35.39
N ALA A 642 1.71 8.36 -35.31
CA ALA A 642 1.99 7.46 -34.18
C ALA A 642 3.50 7.19 -34.02
N SER A 643 4.24 7.02 -35.13
CA SER A 643 5.69 6.81 -35.10
C SER A 643 6.43 8.03 -34.55
N GLU A 644 6.13 9.24 -35.01
CA GLU A 644 6.77 10.47 -34.52
C GLU A 644 6.44 10.75 -33.04
N LEU A 645 5.20 10.46 -32.62
CA LEU A 645 4.80 10.55 -31.20
C LEU A 645 5.61 9.59 -30.32
N ASN A 646 5.82 8.35 -30.79
CA ASN A 646 6.58 7.35 -30.04
C ASN A 646 8.07 7.67 -29.93
N LYS A 647 8.65 8.45 -30.84
CA LYS A 647 10.05 8.92 -30.71
C LYS A 647 10.28 9.83 -29.50
N VAL A 648 9.23 10.52 -29.04
CA VAL A 648 9.29 11.46 -27.92
C VAL A 648 8.60 10.90 -26.67
N ALA A 649 8.20 9.62 -26.67
CA ALA A 649 7.47 8.99 -25.57
C ALA A 649 8.29 8.93 -24.27
N GLU A 650 9.60 8.72 -24.33
CA GLU A 650 10.45 8.71 -23.13
C GLU A 650 10.55 10.09 -22.45
N ILE A 651 10.42 11.17 -23.23
CA ILE A 651 10.47 12.55 -22.73
C ILE A 651 9.09 12.95 -22.20
N THR A 652 8.04 12.72 -23.00
CA THR A 652 6.67 13.15 -22.69
C THR A 652 5.94 12.23 -21.73
N GLY A 653 6.35 10.96 -21.62
CA GLY A 653 5.62 9.91 -20.90
C GLY A 653 4.35 9.42 -21.60
N VAL A 654 4.12 9.81 -22.85
CA VAL A 654 2.91 9.47 -23.61
C VAL A 654 3.28 8.56 -24.79
N LYS A 655 2.72 7.36 -24.81
CA LYS A 655 2.86 6.39 -25.89
C LYS A 655 1.69 6.51 -26.86
N ALA A 656 1.96 6.44 -28.16
CA ALA A 656 0.93 6.39 -29.19
C ALA A 656 0.71 4.95 -29.67
N ILE A 657 -0.52 4.46 -29.54
CA ILE A 657 -0.96 3.15 -30.00
C ILE A 657 -1.82 3.35 -31.26
N ILE A 658 -1.40 2.77 -32.38
CA ILE A 658 -2.19 2.77 -33.60
C ILE A 658 -3.20 1.63 -33.55
N THR A 659 -4.45 1.91 -33.94
CA THR A 659 -5.49 0.88 -34.10
C THR A 659 -5.19 -0.03 -35.30
N SER A 660 -5.77 -1.24 -35.31
CA SER A 660 -5.55 -2.21 -36.40
C SER A 660 -6.04 -1.71 -37.76
N ASP A 661 -7.06 -0.86 -37.77
CA ASP A 661 -7.57 -0.18 -38.97
C ASP A 661 -6.69 1.00 -39.43
N LYS A 662 -5.70 1.39 -38.62
CA LYS A 662 -4.80 2.55 -38.81
C LYS A 662 -5.45 3.93 -38.84
N LYS A 663 -6.76 4.01 -38.61
CA LYS A 663 -7.53 5.26 -38.72
C LYS A 663 -7.51 6.07 -37.44
N ARG A 664 -7.22 5.44 -36.30
CA ARG A 664 -7.21 6.08 -34.97
C ARG A 664 -5.91 5.88 -34.23
N ILE A 665 -5.52 6.88 -33.45
CA ILE A 665 -4.41 6.82 -32.50
C ILE A 665 -4.97 6.93 -31.08
N ILE A 666 -4.50 6.07 -30.19
CA ILE A 666 -4.73 6.16 -28.76
C ILE A 666 -3.45 6.66 -28.10
N LEU A 667 -3.53 7.80 -27.44
CA LEU A 667 -2.46 8.31 -26.60
C LEU A 667 -2.63 7.71 -25.20
N GLU A 668 -1.60 7.04 -24.70
CA GLU A 668 -1.61 6.35 -23.41
C GLU A 668 -0.49 6.89 -22.52
N ASN A 669 -0.86 7.26 -21.29
CA ASN A 669 0.06 7.41 -20.17
C ASN A 669 -0.28 6.33 -19.14
N SER A 670 0.60 5.35 -18.98
CA SER A 670 0.43 4.19 -18.09
C SER A 670 0.44 4.57 -16.61
N ASP A 671 1.02 5.72 -16.28
CA ASP A 671 1.09 6.22 -14.91
C ASP A 671 -0.20 6.96 -14.52
N GLY A 672 -1.13 7.21 -15.46
CA GLY A 672 -2.36 7.95 -15.17
C GLY A 672 -2.17 9.46 -15.03
N GLU A 673 -1.06 10.01 -15.51
CA GLU A 673 -0.87 11.46 -15.58
C GLU A 673 -1.80 12.10 -16.62
N ASP A 674 -2.15 13.37 -16.41
CA ASP A 674 -2.97 14.09 -17.38
C ASP A 674 -2.23 14.22 -18.72
N ILE A 675 -2.91 13.91 -19.82
CA ILE A 675 -2.37 14.14 -21.16
C ILE A 675 -2.83 15.52 -21.62
N LYS A 676 -1.87 16.40 -21.89
CA LYS A 676 -2.15 17.74 -22.42
C LYS A 676 -1.67 17.86 -23.85
N ILE A 677 -2.61 18.23 -24.72
CA ILE A 677 -2.37 18.54 -26.12
C ILE A 677 -2.49 20.06 -26.28
N THR A 678 -1.49 20.68 -26.90
CA THR A 678 -1.49 22.11 -27.23
C THR A 678 -1.01 22.33 -28.66
N ASN A 679 -1.33 23.49 -29.24
CA ASN A 679 -0.96 23.85 -30.61
C ASN A 679 -1.38 22.80 -31.67
N PHE A 680 -2.48 22.10 -31.41
CA PHE A 680 -2.99 21.10 -32.34
C PHE A 680 -3.36 21.75 -33.67
N THR A 681 -2.82 21.21 -34.76
CA THR A 681 -3.08 21.66 -36.13
C THR A 681 -3.21 20.44 -37.01
N SER A 682 -4.24 20.39 -37.84
CA SER A 682 -4.49 19.30 -38.79
C SER A 682 -5.33 19.82 -39.97
N PRO A 683 -5.40 19.08 -41.10
CA PRO A 683 -6.23 19.45 -42.24
C PRO A 683 -7.73 19.49 -41.90
N ASN A 684 -8.19 18.56 -41.06
CA ASN A 684 -9.57 18.48 -40.58
C ASN A 684 -9.60 18.23 -39.07
N SER A 685 -10.68 18.64 -38.40
CA SER A 685 -10.85 18.44 -36.95
C SER A 685 -10.95 16.96 -36.59
N THR A 686 -10.57 16.62 -35.36
CA THR A 686 -10.76 15.30 -34.75
C THR A 686 -11.49 15.46 -33.42
N THR A 687 -12.12 14.39 -32.92
CA THR A 687 -12.62 14.34 -31.55
C THR A 687 -11.70 13.48 -30.71
N ALA A 688 -11.21 14.06 -29.63
CA ALA A 688 -10.40 13.38 -28.64
C ALA A 688 -11.31 12.92 -27.49
N THR A 689 -11.36 11.61 -27.26
CA THR A 689 -12.24 10.98 -26.26
C THR A 689 -11.42 10.19 -25.25
N VAL A 690 -11.67 10.39 -23.96
CA VAL A 690 -11.01 9.61 -22.91
C VAL A 690 -11.56 8.19 -22.91
N LEU A 691 -10.67 7.20 -22.81
CA LEU A 691 -11.00 5.78 -22.71
C LEU A 691 -10.78 5.26 -21.29
N ASP A 692 -11.56 4.25 -20.90
CA ASP A 692 -11.35 3.52 -19.65
C ASP A 692 -10.26 2.43 -19.75
N GLN A 693 -10.07 1.70 -18.65
CA GLN A 693 -9.13 0.59 -18.52
C GLN A 693 -9.38 -0.53 -19.55
N TYR A 694 -10.61 -0.67 -20.06
CA TYR A 694 -11.02 -1.66 -21.03
C TYR A 694 -11.14 -1.09 -22.46
N TYR A 695 -10.56 0.08 -22.71
CA TYR A 695 -10.60 0.77 -24.01
C TYR A 695 -12.02 1.18 -24.46
N ARG A 696 -12.96 1.32 -23.53
CA ARG A 696 -14.32 1.79 -23.82
C ARG A 696 -14.37 3.31 -23.73
N ASN A 697 -15.14 3.95 -24.61
CA ASN A 697 -15.33 5.40 -24.59
C ASN A 697 -16.02 5.84 -23.30
N THR A 698 -15.47 6.86 -22.64
CA THR A 698 -16.14 7.57 -21.56
C THR A 698 -17.02 8.69 -22.11
N SER A 699 -17.74 9.41 -21.23
CA SER A 699 -18.48 10.61 -21.61
C SER A 699 -17.59 11.85 -21.83
N SER A 700 -16.29 11.77 -21.52
CA SER A 700 -15.36 12.89 -21.60
C SER A 700 -14.72 12.98 -22.97
N SER A 701 -15.19 13.93 -23.78
CA SER A 701 -14.68 14.17 -25.14
C SER A 701 -14.58 15.65 -25.48
N ILE A 702 -13.61 15.99 -26.34
CA ILE A 702 -13.36 17.34 -26.84
C ILE A 702 -12.98 17.31 -28.32
N SER A 703 -13.60 18.17 -29.12
CA SER A 703 -13.19 18.37 -30.52
C SER A 703 -11.93 19.24 -30.62
N LEU A 704 -10.91 18.77 -31.33
CA LEU A 704 -9.66 19.47 -31.61
C LEU A 704 -9.59 19.93 -33.06
N SER A 705 -9.16 21.17 -33.28
CA SER A 705 -8.98 21.74 -34.62
C SER A 705 -7.88 22.79 -34.63
N SER A 706 -7.51 23.26 -35.83
CA SER A 706 -6.49 24.29 -36.03
C SER A 706 -6.90 25.71 -35.56
N SER A 707 -8.11 25.89 -35.00
CA SER A 707 -8.56 27.19 -34.48
C SER A 707 -7.95 27.49 -33.12
N SER A 708 -7.64 28.76 -32.84
CA SER A 708 -7.05 29.18 -31.56
C SER A 708 -7.92 28.87 -30.34
N SER A 709 -9.23 28.71 -30.51
CA SER A 709 -10.17 28.34 -29.45
C SER A 709 -10.30 26.83 -29.23
N SER A 710 -9.73 26.00 -30.11
CA SER A 710 -9.93 24.54 -30.10
C SER A 710 -8.68 23.71 -30.40
N ASN A 711 -7.51 24.35 -30.37
CA ASN A 711 -6.20 23.71 -30.59
C ASN A 711 -5.55 23.15 -29.32
N SER A 712 -6.27 23.14 -28.19
CA SER A 712 -5.76 22.65 -26.92
C SER A 712 -6.82 21.92 -26.11
N ALA A 713 -6.35 20.93 -25.35
CA ALA A 713 -7.12 20.18 -24.38
C ALA A 713 -6.21 19.50 -23.34
N VAL A 714 -6.77 19.27 -22.16
CA VAL A 714 -6.21 18.49 -21.05
C VAL A 714 -7.19 17.35 -20.78
N PHE A 715 -6.66 16.15 -20.69
CA PHE A 715 -7.43 14.93 -20.46
C PHE A 715 -6.93 14.25 -19.19
N THR A 716 -7.88 13.91 -18.30
CA THR A 716 -7.63 13.16 -17.07
C THR A 716 -8.18 11.75 -17.24
N GLY A 717 -7.38 10.76 -16.91
CA GLY A 717 -7.70 9.34 -17.07
C GLY A 717 -8.77 8.84 -16.12
N ALA A 718 -9.28 7.64 -16.39
CA ALA A 718 -10.16 6.95 -15.45
C ALA A 718 -9.36 6.23 -14.37
N ILE A 719 -9.98 6.01 -13.23
CA ILE A 719 -9.49 5.19 -12.12
C ILE A 719 -10.43 4.00 -12.00
N LYS A 720 -9.88 2.80 -12.05
CA LYS A 720 -10.57 1.55 -11.78
C LYS A 720 -10.26 1.15 -10.35
N LEU A 721 -11.31 0.98 -9.57
CA LEU A 721 -11.28 0.39 -8.24
C LEU A 721 -11.86 -1.02 -8.35
N SER A 722 -11.20 -1.99 -7.72
CA SER A 722 -11.67 -3.37 -7.63
C SER A 722 -11.59 -3.89 -6.21
N SER A 723 -12.61 -4.61 -5.79
CA SER A 723 -12.73 -5.13 -4.43
C SER A 723 -13.45 -6.48 -4.41
N ALA A 724 -13.09 -7.33 -3.45
CA ALA A 724 -13.78 -8.60 -3.18
C ALA A 724 -15.05 -8.41 -2.33
N VAL A 725 -15.30 -7.18 -1.87
CA VAL A 725 -16.44 -6.75 -1.06
C VAL A 725 -17.02 -5.47 -1.67
N ASP A 726 -18.33 -5.26 -1.53
CA ASP A 726 -19.09 -4.16 -2.17
C ASP A 726 -18.67 -2.78 -1.64
#